data_AF-A0A1V5Z267-F1
#
_entry.id   AF-A0A1V5Z267-F1
#
_cell.length_a   1.000
_cell.length_b   1.000
_cell.length_c   1.000
_cell.angle_alpha   90.00
_cell.angle_beta   90.00
_cell.angle_gamma   90.00
#
_symmetry.space_group_name_H-M   'P 1'
#
loop_
_entity.id
_entity.type
_entity.pdbx_description
1 polymer ?
#
loop_
_entity_poly.entity_id
_entity_poly.type
_entity_poly.pdbx_seq_one_letter_code
_entity_poly.pdbx_strand_id
1 'polypeptide(L)'
;MIAFLILFIAMAGSTAKACVAFQVPEVRISPEHPLILLQSSAAFGDADSSQEQAKRVEEARRHGEEIVRVWNLLPSDIRPLCQIQIELRVQEHSLRKMLFEEMLRPVQANEVAVSLQIADPHDEYVFDLNAVESLLQTFPCIKSLMVSEQQFAHYAKFNVEDYAVPPHVRYCMDVIQLGAHYGKHTVLVLQGLKWLHIGADTLNRPLLEAMRSFSDYVIPVNEHIEPRHLTRQTAVWGLWLGDFVTHWGVEPQSWWFESSFMNTPGIFGDHLHPAEMPPEMYRPMILQGAAMGATVYSFEPWWDLFDYGNSRCWDEVILPTLREVIQSELIPWKEQVLEKTPVAYQLAPARSIHDFHINMRDLDWLSDDGTLAQLVYGVWEPMLEFELIPNKSNWFIPLLPAVVSEEAAGRFPRLLHAGDCDDEACWREQLSGYLKEPASIPQAWTCEINDHAYVMHTHENLYEKQFFEVETAQPVRNITASLTENGSLQLNWDEVPQTASYEVCFTSAKGSTAVLATVSETSYVVNLPEPGKFSVTCSTRSRERYSGSVNYLDCLVFSQRTSRPVEHILFTKEGTVLNEKEEAVTDTRPESQQIYPDYSGVPDQFQRLAEEVTGALDEFKNAYESMDWKRLTALYDPAYEDANGFHREYVSRAWKWWFRRNNKCFLLRQIRNWDFSEYSHSEIVKNMLFLYCTAVRWDDQPFGYDGIVRIPRHKGAEVQCSWIKKEGRWRLLKTEPSLPNLEEILWNSRPMDKEEKLVPSLDE
;
A
#
# COMPACT_ATOMS: atom_id res chain seq x y z
N MET A 1 43.36 -35.68 -39.52
CA MET A 1 42.93 -34.28 -39.25
C MET A 1 41.46 -34.03 -39.54
N ILE A 2 40.89 -34.53 -40.64
CA ILE A 2 39.44 -34.40 -40.92
C ILE A 2 38.56 -35.27 -39.99
N ALA A 3 39.08 -36.41 -39.50
CA ALA A 3 38.37 -37.24 -38.52
C ALA A 3 38.31 -36.65 -37.10
N PHE A 4 39.14 -35.65 -36.77
CA PHE A 4 39.11 -34.97 -35.47
C PHE A 4 38.12 -33.79 -35.45
N LEU A 5 37.77 -33.25 -36.62
CA LEU A 5 36.82 -32.14 -36.74
C LEU A 5 35.35 -32.61 -36.64
N ILE A 6 35.07 -33.85 -37.07
CA ILE A 6 33.71 -34.43 -37.00
C ILE A 6 33.35 -34.87 -35.57
N LEU A 7 34.34 -35.22 -34.73
CA LEU A 7 34.10 -35.55 -33.32
C LEU A 7 33.82 -34.32 -32.44
N PHE A 8 34.34 -33.14 -32.81
CA PHE A 8 34.07 -31.89 -32.08
C PHE A 8 32.66 -31.34 -32.36
N ILE A 9 32.12 -31.57 -33.57
CA ILE A 9 30.74 -31.19 -33.93
C ILE A 9 29.73 -32.17 -33.32
N ALA A 10 30.10 -33.44 -33.11
CA ALA A 10 29.24 -34.44 -32.47
C ALA A 10 29.22 -34.36 -30.93
N MET A 11 30.27 -33.81 -30.28
CA MET A 11 30.28 -33.56 -28.83
C MET A 11 29.80 -32.17 -28.40
N ALA A 12 29.45 -31.31 -29.36
CA ALA A 12 28.66 -30.09 -29.14
C ALA A 12 27.13 -30.34 -29.26
N GLY A 13 26.73 -31.60 -29.40
CA GLY A 13 25.33 -32.03 -29.48
C GLY A 13 24.72 -32.29 -28.11
N SER A 14 24.52 -31.25 -27.32
CA SER A 14 23.66 -31.25 -26.12
C SER A 14 23.59 -29.81 -25.61
N THR A 15 22.41 -29.20 -25.68
CA THR A 15 22.03 -27.82 -25.27
C THR A 15 22.17 -26.67 -26.29
N ALA A 16 21.99 -26.93 -27.58
CA ALA A 16 21.31 -25.93 -28.42
C ALA A 16 19.80 -26.05 -28.15
N LYS A 17 19.30 -25.45 -27.05
CA LYS A 17 17.86 -25.12 -26.96
C LYS A 17 17.60 -24.25 -28.18
N ALA A 18 16.74 -24.70 -29.09
CA ALA A 18 16.24 -23.88 -30.17
C ALA A 18 15.80 -22.54 -29.53
N CYS A 19 16.37 -21.44 -30.01
CA CYS A 19 15.93 -20.11 -29.63
C CYS A 19 14.52 -19.96 -30.22
N VAL A 20 13.51 -20.42 -29.47
CA VAL A 20 12.11 -20.20 -29.82
C VAL A 20 11.94 -18.69 -29.80
N ALA A 21 11.63 -18.10 -30.95
CA ALA A 21 11.29 -16.69 -31.01
C ALA A 21 10.00 -16.49 -30.19
N PHE A 22 10.10 -15.79 -29.06
CA PHE A 22 8.94 -15.40 -28.25
C PHE A 22 8.11 -14.36 -29.01
N GLN A 23 6.80 -14.36 -28.80
CA GLN A 23 5.90 -13.40 -29.44
C GLN A 23 6.00 -12.06 -28.73
N VAL A 24 6.07 -10.95 -29.48
CA VAL A 24 5.99 -9.59 -28.92
C VAL A 24 4.77 -9.48 -27.99
N PRO A 25 4.87 -8.81 -26.82
CA PRO A 25 3.73 -8.64 -25.93
C PRO A 25 2.52 -8.07 -26.67
N GLU A 26 1.36 -8.70 -26.49
CA GLU A 26 0.13 -8.31 -27.19
C GLU A 26 -0.43 -6.97 -26.70
N VAL A 27 -0.26 -6.71 -25.40
CA VAL A 27 -0.71 -5.47 -24.77
C VAL A 27 0.47 -4.50 -24.70
N ARG A 28 0.30 -3.30 -25.24
CA ARG A 28 1.31 -2.24 -25.06
C ARG A 28 1.13 -1.60 -23.68
N ILE A 29 2.20 -1.60 -22.89
CA ILE A 29 2.25 -0.92 -21.60
C ILE A 29 3.31 0.19 -21.68
N SER A 30 2.96 1.39 -21.19
CA SER A 30 3.86 2.54 -21.13
C SER A 30 3.29 3.60 -20.18
N PRO A 31 4.05 4.64 -19.80
CA PRO A 31 3.50 5.77 -19.05
C PRO A 31 2.25 6.40 -19.68
N GLU A 32 2.16 6.42 -21.01
CA GLU A 32 1.04 6.96 -21.79
C GLU A 32 -0.12 5.96 -21.95
N HIS A 33 0.16 4.66 -21.74
CA HIS A 33 -0.79 3.56 -21.89
C HIS A 33 -0.63 2.61 -20.69
N PRO A 34 -0.99 3.06 -19.47
CA PRO A 34 -0.92 2.21 -18.30
C PRO A 34 -1.92 1.05 -18.42
N LEU A 35 -1.63 -0.07 -17.79
CA LEU A 35 -2.55 -1.21 -17.68
C LEU A 35 -3.36 -1.09 -16.40
N ILE A 36 -4.68 -1.18 -16.49
CA ILE A 36 -5.59 -1.17 -15.35
C ILE A 36 -6.26 -2.56 -15.23
N LEU A 37 -6.08 -3.24 -14.11
CA LEU A 37 -6.73 -4.52 -13.81
C LEU A 37 -7.83 -4.30 -12.79
N LEU A 38 -9.03 -4.79 -13.08
CA LEU A 38 -10.21 -4.60 -12.23
C LEU A 38 -10.81 -5.96 -11.88
N GLN A 39 -10.85 -6.31 -10.60
CA GLN A 39 -11.40 -7.58 -10.14
C GLN A 39 -12.92 -7.66 -10.39
N SER A 40 -13.35 -8.77 -10.99
CA SER A 40 -14.79 -9.10 -11.08
C SER A 40 -15.29 -9.69 -9.76
N SER A 41 -16.59 -9.58 -9.49
CA SER A 41 -17.14 -10.08 -8.22
C SER A 41 -16.87 -11.57 -8.01
N ALA A 42 -16.40 -11.93 -6.81
CA ALA A 42 -16.24 -13.32 -6.37
C ALA A 42 -17.54 -13.93 -5.80
N ALA A 43 -18.68 -13.24 -5.92
CA ALA A 43 -19.97 -13.66 -5.35
C ALA A 43 -20.67 -14.80 -6.13
N PHE A 44 -19.99 -15.39 -7.13
CA PHE A 44 -20.52 -16.46 -7.99
C PHE A 44 -20.11 -17.86 -7.51
N GLY A 45 -19.83 -18.02 -6.21
CA GLY A 45 -19.51 -19.34 -5.65
C GLY A 45 -18.25 -19.95 -6.27
N ASP A 46 -17.27 -19.10 -6.53
CA ASP A 46 -16.06 -19.42 -7.29
C ASP A 46 -15.10 -20.36 -6.55
N ALA A 47 -15.44 -20.79 -5.33
CA ALA A 47 -14.70 -21.74 -4.52
C ALA A 47 -15.44 -23.09 -4.37
N ASP A 48 -14.73 -24.14 -3.96
CA ASP A 48 -15.28 -25.50 -3.74
C ASP A 48 -16.30 -25.63 -2.57
N SER A 49 -16.81 -24.51 -2.03
CA SER A 49 -17.63 -24.46 -0.81
C SER A 49 -19.12 -24.84 -0.97
N SER A 50 -19.68 -25.09 -2.18
CA SER A 50 -21.01 -25.77 -2.31
C SER A 50 -21.43 -26.35 -3.69
N GLN A 51 -22.14 -27.50 -3.63
CA GLN A 51 -23.14 -28.17 -4.52
C GLN A 51 -22.88 -28.55 -6.03
N GLU A 52 -23.69 -29.53 -6.50
CA GLU A 52 -23.70 -30.28 -7.78
C GLU A 52 -23.07 -29.58 -9.02
N GLN A 53 -22.27 -30.32 -9.80
CA GLN A 53 -21.54 -29.84 -10.99
C GLN A 53 -22.41 -29.03 -11.98
N ALA A 54 -23.66 -29.40 -12.19
CA ALA A 54 -24.57 -28.68 -13.10
C ALA A 54 -24.86 -27.24 -12.64
N LYS A 55 -24.90 -26.98 -11.33
CA LYS A 55 -25.07 -25.63 -10.78
C LYS A 55 -23.82 -24.79 -10.97
N ARG A 56 -22.63 -25.40 -10.90
CA ARG A 56 -21.34 -24.70 -11.11
C ARG A 56 -21.18 -24.21 -12.54
N VAL A 57 -21.62 -24.98 -13.54
CA VAL A 57 -21.58 -24.57 -14.95
C VAL A 57 -22.47 -23.34 -15.20
N GLU A 58 -23.69 -23.37 -14.67
CA GLU A 58 -24.61 -22.24 -14.79
C GLU A 58 -24.07 -21.00 -14.08
N GLU A 59 -23.43 -21.18 -12.93
CA GLU A 59 -22.84 -20.06 -12.17
C GLU A 59 -21.62 -19.46 -12.89
N ALA A 60 -20.74 -20.28 -13.46
CA ALA A 60 -19.63 -19.81 -14.29
C ALA A 60 -20.12 -19.02 -15.52
N ARG A 61 -21.23 -19.46 -16.13
CA ARG A 61 -21.89 -18.73 -17.24
C ARG A 61 -22.42 -17.37 -16.77
N ARG A 62 -23.07 -17.30 -15.61
CA ARG A 62 -23.55 -16.04 -14.99
C ARG A 62 -22.40 -15.10 -14.65
N HIS A 63 -21.28 -15.62 -14.16
CA HIS A 63 -20.07 -14.82 -13.92
C HIS A 63 -19.51 -14.25 -15.23
N GLY A 64 -19.49 -15.05 -16.29
CA GLY A 64 -19.14 -14.58 -17.64
C GLY A 64 -20.04 -13.44 -18.14
N GLU A 65 -21.35 -13.51 -17.90
CA GLU A 65 -22.30 -12.43 -18.21
C GLU A 65 -22.05 -11.18 -17.35
N GLU A 66 -21.69 -11.36 -16.09
CA GLU A 66 -21.35 -10.27 -15.18
C GLU A 66 -20.07 -9.53 -15.61
N ILE A 67 -19.04 -10.28 -16.03
CA ILE A 67 -17.81 -9.70 -16.59
C ILE A 67 -18.13 -8.80 -17.80
N VAL A 68 -19.02 -9.25 -18.69
CA VAL A 68 -19.49 -8.45 -19.83
C VAL A 68 -20.28 -7.21 -19.37
N ARG A 69 -21.10 -7.34 -18.31
CA ARG A 69 -21.86 -6.21 -17.76
C ARG A 69 -20.93 -5.13 -17.24
N VAL A 70 -19.97 -5.45 -16.36
CA VAL A 70 -19.06 -4.46 -15.78
C VAL A 70 -18.11 -3.86 -16.81
N TRP A 71 -17.69 -4.63 -17.82
CA TRP A 71 -16.92 -4.08 -18.95
C TRP A 71 -17.68 -2.97 -19.69
N ASN A 72 -19.00 -3.13 -19.83
CA ASN A 72 -19.83 -2.12 -20.50
C ASN A 72 -20.08 -0.87 -19.65
N LEU A 73 -19.91 -0.95 -18.32
CA LEU A 73 -19.95 0.21 -17.43
C LEU A 73 -18.70 1.09 -17.53
N LEU A 74 -17.56 0.53 -17.96
CA LEU A 74 -16.31 1.28 -18.04
C LEU A 74 -16.42 2.44 -19.04
N PRO A 75 -16.04 3.67 -18.66
CA PRO A 75 -15.99 4.78 -19.60
C PRO A 75 -15.08 4.52 -20.80
N SER A 76 -15.46 5.01 -21.98
CA SER A 76 -14.76 4.73 -23.23
C SER A 76 -13.33 5.27 -23.28
N ASP A 77 -13.02 6.30 -22.49
CA ASP A 77 -11.69 6.91 -22.41
C ASP A 77 -10.69 6.05 -21.63
N ILE A 78 -11.14 5.23 -20.67
CA ILE A 78 -10.26 4.34 -19.89
C ILE A 78 -10.37 2.88 -20.30
N ARG A 79 -11.53 2.43 -20.82
CA ARG A 79 -11.78 1.02 -21.16
C ARG A 79 -10.68 0.37 -22.03
N PRO A 80 -10.06 1.04 -23.02
CA PRO A 80 -8.98 0.46 -23.80
C PRO A 80 -7.71 0.10 -23.00
N LEU A 81 -7.57 0.67 -21.80
CA LEU A 81 -6.46 0.44 -20.88
C LEU A 81 -6.79 -0.64 -19.84
N CYS A 82 -8.04 -1.11 -19.80
CA CYS A 82 -8.52 -2.02 -18.78
C CYS A 82 -8.47 -3.49 -19.20
N GLN A 83 -8.31 -4.36 -18.21
CA GLN A 83 -8.66 -5.78 -18.28
C GLN A 83 -9.45 -6.16 -17.03
N ILE A 84 -10.37 -7.11 -17.17
CA ILE A 84 -11.09 -7.67 -16.02
C ILE A 84 -10.28 -8.83 -15.45
N GLN A 85 -9.90 -8.76 -14.18
CA GLN A 85 -9.28 -9.86 -13.45
C GLN A 85 -10.38 -10.86 -13.07
N ILE A 86 -10.10 -12.14 -13.32
CA ILE A 86 -11.02 -13.25 -13.07
C ILE A 86 -10.30 -14.37 -12.32
N GLU A 87 -11.01 -14.97 -11.36
CA GLU A 87 -10.52 -16.07 -10.53
C GLU A 87 -11.60 -17.16 -10.41
N LEU A 88 -11.15 -18.42 -10.39
CA LEU A 88 -11.93 -19.57 -9.93
C LEU A 88 -11.05 -20.43 -9.03
N ARG A 89 -11.49 -20.79 -7.82
CA ARG A 89 -10.79 -21.67 -6.86
C ARG A 89 -11.40 -23.08 -6.87
N VAL A 90 -10.93 -23.90 -7.80
CA VAL A 90 -11.39 -25.29 -7.99
C VAL A 90 -10.20 -26.22 -8.03
N GLN A 91 -10.14 -27.21 -7.12
CA GLN A 91 -8.98 -28.11 -7.03
C GLN A 91 -8.86 -29.04 -8.25
N GLU A 92 -9.99 -29.55 -8.76
CA GLU A 92 -9.96 -30.47 -9.91
C GLU A 92 -9.74 -29.70 -11.22
N HIS A 93 -8.57 -29.86 -11.82
CA HIS A 93 -8.13 -29.05 -12.96
C HIS A 93 -9.02 -29.21 -14.21
N SER A 94 -9.56 -30.39 -14.48
CA SER A 94 -10.40 -30.62 -15.66
C SER A 94 -11.72 -29.86 -15.55
N LEU A 95 -12.33 -29.90 -14.37
CA LEU A 95 -13.52 -29.14 -14.00
C LEU A 95 -13.22 -27.64 -14.02
N ARG A 96 -12.12 -27.19 -13.40
CA ARG A 96 -11.72 -25.78 -13.41
C ARG A 96 -11.58 -25.25 -14.83
N LYS A 97 -10.91 -26.01 -15.71
CA LYS A 97 -10.77 -25.68 -17.14
C LYS A 97 -12.13 -25.56 -17.81
N MET A 98 -13.01 -26.54 -17.62
CA MET A 98 -14.36 -26.52 -18.19
C MET A 98 -15.18 -25.31 -17.70
N LEU A 99 -15.09 -24.96 -16.42
CA LEU A 99 -15.78 -23.79 -15.87
C LEU A 99 -15.23 -22.48 -16.45
N PHE A 100 -13.91 -22.36 -16.60
CA PHE A 100 -13.32 -21.23 -17.33
C PHE A 100 -13.77 -21.19 -18.79
N GLU A 101 -13.84 -22.33 -19.49
CA GLU A 101 -14.35 -22.37 -20.87
C GLU A 101 -15.77 -21.80 -20.95
N GLU A 102 -16.66 -22.17 -20.02
CA GLU A 102 -18.04 -21.67 -19.98
C GLU A 102 -18.13 -20.19 -19.60
N MET A 103 -17.31 -19.72 -18.65
CA MET A 103 -17.20 -18.32 -18.28
C MET A 103 -16.66 -17.45 -19.44
N LEU A 104 -15.64 -17.93 -20.17
CA LEU A 104 -14.94 -17.16 -21.19
C LEU A 104 -15.68 -17.08 -22.53
N ARG A 105 -16.64 -17.97 -22.81
CA ARG A 105 -17.46 -17.92 -24.04
C ARG A 105 -18.16 -16.55 -24.24
N PRO A 106 -19.00 -16.05 -23.31
CA PRO A 106 -19.63 -14.74 -23.45
C PRO A 106 -18.61 -13.59 -23.42
N VAL A 107 -17.56 -13.69 -22.61
CA VAL A 107 -16.47 -12.70 -22.49
C VAL A 107 -15.79 -12.49 -23.84
N GLN A 108 -15.38 -13.57 -24.50
CA GLN A 108 -14.77 -13.52 -25.83
C GLN A 108 -15.73 -13.03 -26.90
N ALA A 109 -16.99 -13.46 -26.88
CA ALA A 109 -18.00 -13.04 -27.85
C ALA A 109 -18.26 -11.52 -27.80
N ASN A 110 -17.96 -10.86 -26.68
CA ASN A 110 -18.07 -9.42 -26.48
C ASN A 110 -16.71 -8.70 -26.48
N GLU A 111 -15.64 -9.38 -26.90
CA GLU A 111 -14.28 -8.80 -27.02
C GLU A 111 -13.74 -8.17 -25.72
N VAL A 112 -14.15 -8.71 -24.56
CA VAL A 112 -13.69 -8.24 -23.26
C VAL A 112 -12.27 -8.73 -22.99
N ALA A 113 -11.34 -7.84 -22.65
CA ALA A 113 -9.98 -8.22 -22.28
C ALA A 113 -9.93 -8.71 -20.82
N VAL A 114 -9.27 -9.85 -20.56
CA VAL A 114 -9.21 -10.43 -19.21
C VAL A 114 -7.79 -10.81 -18.77
N SER A 115 -7.55 -10.71 -17.46
CA SER A 115 -6.40 -11.26 -16.75
C SER A 115 -6.84 -12.48 -15.96
N LEU A 116 -6.24 -13.64 -16.24
CA LEU A 116 -6.65 -14.91 -15.63
C LEU A 116 -5.77 -15.23 -14.39
N GLN A 117 -6.36 -15.24 -13.20
CA GLN A 117 -5.67 -15.69 -11.99
C GLN A 117 -5.59 -17.22 -11.93
N ILE A 118 -4.35 -17.73 -11.92
CA ILE A 118 -4.06 -19.17 -12.03
C ILE A 118 -3.36 -19.74 -10.78
N ALA A 119 -3.02 -18.90 -9.82
CA ALA A 119 -2.51 -19.28 -8.51
C ALA A 119 -2.82 -18.17 -7.49
N ASP A 120 -3.10 -18.58 -6.27
CA ASP A 120 -3.48 -17.75 -5.11
C ASP A 120 -2.67 -18.23 -3.86
N PRO A 121 -2.86 -17.70 -2.63
CA PRO A 121 -2.03 -18.10 -1.49
C PRO A 121 -2.21 -19.57 -1.04
N HIS A 122 -3.21 -20.29 -1.55
CA HIS A 122 -3.48 -21.69 -1.21
C HIS A 122 -2.95 -22.63 -2.30
N ASP A 123 -1.93 -23.41 -1.95
CA ASP A 123 -1.23 -24.33 -2.87
C ASP A 123 -2.17 -25.33 -3.57
N GLU A 124 -3.28 -25.72 -2.93
CA GLU A 124 -4.30 -26.61 -3.50
C GLU A 124 -5.05 -26.04 -4.71
N TYR A 125 -5.00 -24.72 -4.94
CA TYR A 125 -5.63 -24.04 -6.08
C TYR A 125 -4.60 -23.57 -7.12
N VAL A 126 -3.37 -24.06 -7.11
CA VAL A 126 -2.43 -23.85 -8.22
C VAL A 126 -2.95 -24.59 -9.47
N PHE A 127 -3.07 -23.91 -10.62
CA PHE A 127 -3.69 -24.47 -11.83
C PHE A 127 -2.66 -25.18 -12.74
N ASP A 128 -3.01 -26.35 -13.30
CA ASP A 128 -2.18 -27.06 -14.27
C ASP A 128 -1.91 -26.22 -15.54
N LEU A 129 -0.64 -25.98 -15.84
CA LEU A 129 -0.22 -25.17 -16.99
C LEU A 129 -0.62 -25.76 -18.33
N ASN A 130 -0.82 -27.08 -18.46
CA ASN A 130 -1.35 -27.66 -19.70
C ASN A 130 -2.80 -27.23 -19.94
N ALA A 131 -3.59 -27.11 -18.87
CA ALA A 131 -4.97 -26.61 -18.95
C ALA A 131 -4.98 -25.11 -19.27
N VAL A 132 -4.10 -24.33 -18.64
CA VAL A 132 -3.92 -22.89 -18.93
C VAL A 132 -3.52 -22.67 -20.39
N GLU A 133 -2.54 -23.41 -20.90
CA GLU A 133 -2.10 -23.33 -22.29
C GLU A 133 -3.26 -23.61 -23.27
N SER A 134 -4.07 -24.63 -23.00
CA SER A 134 -5.26 -24.92 -23.80
C SER A 134 -6.29 -23.78 -23.77
N LEU A 135 -6.45 -23.07 -22.65
CA LEU A 135 -7.29 -21.87 -22.57
C LEU A 135 -6.70 -20.73 -23.42
N LEU A 136 -5.40 -20.46 -23.33
CA LEU A 136 -4.73 -19.42 -24.12
C LEU A 136 -4.86 -19.66 -25.63
N GLN A 137 -4.79 -20.91 -26.08
CA GLN A 137 -5.00 -21.28 -27.49
C GLN A 137 -6.44 -21.06 -27.95
N THR A 138 -7.42 -21.18 -27.06
CA THR A 138 -8.85 -21.15 -27.39
C THR A 138 -9.47 -19.76 -27.21
N PHE A 139 -8.95 -18.98 -26.25
CA PHE A 139 -9.52 -17.71 -25.83
C PHE A 139 -8.52 -16.54 -25.95
N PRO A 140 -8.34 -15.96 -27.15
CA PRO A 140 -7.56 -14.74 -27.35
C PRO A 140 -7.98 -13.55 -26.48
N CYS A 141 -9.17 -13.55 -25.89
CA CYS A 141 -9.58 -12.53 -24.92
C CYS A 141 -8.72 -12.50 -23.66
N ILE A 142 -8.03 -13.60 -23.31
CA ILE A 142 -7.05 -13.65 -22.23
C ILE A 142 -5.80 -12.87 -22.65
N LYS A 143 -5.48 -11.79 -21.93
CA LYS A 143 -4.36 -10.88 -22.25
C LYS A 143 -3.20 -10.99 -21.26
N SER A 144 -3.46 -11.45 -20.04
CA SER A 144 -2.43 -11.75 -19.04
C SER A 144 -2.80 -12.92 -18.15
N LEU A 145 -1.77 -13.48 -17.52
CA LEU A 145 -1.87 -14.47 -16.44
C LEU A 145 -1.51 -13.78 -15.13
N MET A 146 -2.18 -14.12 -14.04
CA MET A 146 -1.92 -13.58 -12.72
C MET A 146 -1.56 -14.68 -11.72
N VAL A 147 -0.51 -14.44 -10.94
CA VAL A 147 -0.11 -15.24 -9.78
C VAL A 147 -0.17 -14.32 -8.57
N SER A 148 -1.06 -14.64 -7.62
CA SER A 148 -1.26 -13.84 -6.42
C SER A 148 -0.73 -14.56 -5.18
N GLU A 149 -0.15 -13.79 -4.26
CA GLU A 149 0.18 -14.13 -2.88
C GLU A 149 0.94 -15.44 -2.59
N GLN A 150 1.56 -16.07 -3.59
CA GLN A 150 2.38 -17.28 -3.41
C GLN A 150 3.56 -17.06 -2.44
N GLN A 151 4.06 -18.14 -1.85
CA GLN A 151 5.15 -18.08 -0.86
C GLN A 151 6.53 -18.04 -1.51
N PHE A 152 7.39 -17.12 -1.03
CA PHE A 152 8.77 -16.95 -1.52
C PHE A 152 9.84 -16.94 -0.43
N ALA A 153 9.47 -17.05 0.86
CA ALA A 153 10.44 -17.20 1.95
C ALA A 153 10.90 -18.67 2.03
N HIS A 154 12.07 -18.98 1.46
CA HIS A 154 12.54 -20.37 1.32
C HIS A 154 13.97 -20.55 1.84
N TYR A 155 14.16 -21.43 2.83
CA TYR A 155 15.46 -21.65 3.50
C TYR A 155 15.90 -23.12 3.55
N ALA A 156 15.60 -23.88 2.50
CA ALA A 156 15.92 -25.30 2.45
C ALA A 156 17.44 -25.56 2.42
N LYS A 157 17.91 -26.42 3.34
CA LYS A 157 19.31 -26.88 3.39
C LYS A 157 19.49 -28.10 2.48
N PHE A 158 19.62 -27.87 1.17
CA PHE A 158 19.96 -28.93 0.21
C PHE A 158 21.37 -28.71 -0.34
N ASN A 159 22.16 -29.79 -0.45
CA ASN A 159 23.59 -29.69 -0.76
C ASN A 159 23.89 -29.25 -2.20
N VAL A 160 22.90 -29.28 -3.09
CA VAL A 160 23.05 -28.87 -4.49
C VAL A 160 21.97 -27.83 -4.81
N GLU A 161 22.34 -26.55 -4.79
CA GLU A 161 21.40 -25.41 -4.90
C GLU A 161 20.49 -25.50 -6.15
N ASP A 162 21.01 -25.94 -7.30
CA ASP A 162 20.23 -26.07 -8.55
C ASP A 162 19.04 -27.05 -8.45
N TYR A 163 19.11 -28.04 -7.56
CA TYR A 163 18.00 -28.98 -7.30
C TYR A 163 17.13 -28.55 -6.11
N ALA A 164 17.47 -27.44 -5.45
CA ALA A 164 16.79 -26.92 -4.28
C ALA A 164 15.70 -25.88 -4.62
N VAL A 165 15.46 -25.64 -5.92
CA VAL A 165 14.45 -24.67 -6.39
C VAL A 165 13.08 -25.02 -5.82
N PRO A 166 12.48 -24.14 -5.00
CA PRO A 166 11.18 -24.41 -4.39
C PRO A 166 10.06 -24.56 -5.42
N PRO A 167 8.98 -25.32 -5.13
CA PRO A 167 7.86 -25.51 -6.05
C PRO A 167 7.24 -24.21 -6.54
N HIS A 168 7.00 -23.24 -5.64
CA HIS A 168 6.46 -21.91 -5.96
C HIS A 168 7.33 -21.16 -6.96
N VAL A 169 8.65 -21.20 -6.77
CA VAL A 169 9.65 -20.58 -7.64
C VAL A 169 9.63 -21.24 -9.02
N ARG A 170 9.63 -22.57 -9.06
CA ARG A 170 9.59 -23.32 -10.32
C ARG A 170 8.31 -23.05 -11.11
N TYR A 171 7.15 -23.10 -10.44
CA TYR A 171 5.87 -22.84 -11.06
C TYR A 171 5.80 -21.43 -11.65
N CYS A 172 6.24 -20.41 -10.88
CA CYS A 172 6.28 -19.02 -11.35
C CYS A 172 7.17 -18.86 -12.60
N MET A 173 8.35 -19.49 -12.63
CA MET A 173 9.22 -19.49 -13.82
C MET A 173 8.54 -20.11 -15.05
N ASP A 174 7.78 -21.19 -14.85
CA ASP A 174 7.07 -21.88 -15.94
C ASP A 174 5.88 -21.05 -16.46
N VAL A 175 5.17 -20.35 -15.58
CA VAL A 175 4.13 -19.36 -15.96
C VAL A 175 4.71 -18.23 -16.80
N ILE A 176 5.84 -17.66 -16.38
CA ILE A 176 6.52 -16.57 -17.10
C ILE A 176 6.88 -17.02 -18.52
N GLN A 177 7.46 -18.22 -18.65
CA GLN A 177 7.82 -18.80 -19.95
C GLN A 177 6.60 -19.06 -20.83
N LEU A 178 5.51 -19.57 -20.26
CA LEU A 178 4.25 -19.78 -20.97
C LEU A 178 3.66 -18.46 -21.46
N GLY A 179 3.61 -17.43 -20.59
CA GLY A 179 3.15 -16.10 -20.95
C GLY A 179 3.95 -15.54 -22.13
N ALA A 180 5.28 -15.54 -22.04
CA ALA A 180 6.16 -15.08 -23.11
C ALA A 180 6.00 -15.85 -24.43
N HIS A 181 5.74 -17.17 -24.36
CA HIS A 181 5.49 -17.98 -25.55
C HIS A 181 4.26 -17.50 -26.34
N TYR A 182 3.21 -17.05 -25.63
CA TYR A 182 1.95 -16.59 -26.20
C TYR A 182 1.80 -15.05 -26.26
N GLY A 183 2.87 -14.30 -26.01
CA GLY A 183 2.84 -12.84 -26.01
C GLY A 183 2.00 -12.23 -24.88
N LYS A 184 1.79 -12.97 -23.78
CA LYS A 184 1.00 -12.55 -22.62
C LYS A 184 1.90 -12.09 -21.49
N HIS A 185 1.45 -11.10 -20.73
CA HIS A 185 2.11 -10.71 -19.49
C HIS A 185 1.78 -11.69 -18.37
N THR A 186 2.73 -11.89 -17.47
CA THR A 186 2.57 -12.53 -16.17
C THR A 186 2.61 -11.44 -15.11
N VAL A 187 1.47 -11.21 -14.47
CA VAL A 187 1.31 -10.26 -13.37
C VAL A 187 1.52 -11.01 -12.07
N LEU A 188 2.47 -10.56 -11.27
CA LEU A 188 2.81 -11.13 -9.98
C LEU A 188 2.36 -10.14 -8.90
N VAL A 189 1.34 -10.48 -8.14
CA VAL A 189 0.79 -9.63 -7.07
C VAL A 189 1.19 -10.25 -5.75
N LEU A 190 2.04 -9.56 -4.96
CA LEU A 190 2.56 -10.13 -3.72
C LEU A 190 2.59 -9.09 -2.59
N GLN A 191 2.03 -9.46 -1.44
CA GLN A 191 2.13 -8.74 -0.16
C GLN A 191 3.36 -9.06 0.71
N GLY A 192 3.38 -8.46 1.91
CA GLY A 192 4.40 -8.69 2.93
C GLY A 192 5.84 -8.47 2.45
N LEU A 193 6.75 -9.31 2.93
CA LEU A 193 8.17 -9.26 2.58
C LEU A 193 8.54 -10.13 1.37
N LYS A 194 7.55 -10.65 0.64
CA LYS A 194 7.77 -11.62 -0.45
C LYS A 194 8.71 -11.09 -1.53
N TRP A 195 8.62 -9.80 -1.87
CA TRP A 195 9.53 -9.16 -2.83
C TRP A 195 10.98 -9.05 -2.32
N LEU A 196 11.18 -8.85 -1.01
CA LEU A 196 12.52 -8.86 -0.42
C LEU A 196 13.10 -10.29 -0.43
N HIS A 197 12.28 -11.30 -0.12
CA HIS A 197 12.72 -12.70 -0.25
C HIS A 197 13.09 -13.04 -1.69
N ILE A 198 12.33 -12.60 -2.69
CA ILE A 198 12.70 -12.78 -4.10
C ILE A 198 14.06 -12.11 -4.39
N GLY A 199 14.31 -10.92 -3.84
CA GLY A 199 15.55 -10.17 -4.03
C GLY A 199 16.78 -10.68 -3.26
N ALA A 200 16.59 -11.33 -2.12
CA ALA A 200 17.66 -11.72 -1.19
C ALA A 200 17.89 -13.24 -1.10
N ASP A 201 16.83 -14.05 -1.06
CA ASP A 201 16.94 -15.48 -0.81
C ASP A 201 17.62 -16.17 -2.00
N THR A 202 18.70 -16.88 -1.70
CA THR A 202 19.52 -17.55 -2.72
C THR A 202 18.75 -18.56 -3.56
N LEU A 203 17.70 -19.19 -2.99
CA LEU A 203 16.83 -20.15 -3.68
C LEU A 203 15.86 -19.49 -4.69
N ASN A 204 15.64 -18.17 -4.60
CA ASN A 204 14.83 -17.41 -5.55
C ASN A 204 15.65 -16.86 -6.74
N ARG A 205 16.99 -17.01 -6.73
CA ARG A 205 17.86 -16.54 -7.83
C ARG A 205 17.41 -17.01 -9.22
N PRO A 206 16.99 -18.28 -9.44
CA PRO A 206 16.51 -18.71 -10.75
C PRO A 206 15.28 -17.96 -11.24
N LEU A 207 14.40 -17.51 -10.33
CA LEU A 207 13.25 -16.68 -10.68
C LEU A 207 13.71 -15.27 -11.10
N LEU A 208 14.64 -14.64 -10.38
CA LEU A 208 15.21 -13.35 -10.78
C LEU A 208 15.87 -13.41 -12.17
N GLU A 209 16.58 -14.49 -12.47
CA GLU A 209 17.17 -14.72 -13.80
C GLU A 209 16.12 -14.91 -14.88
N ALA A 210 15.01 -15.61 -14.58
CA ALA A 210 13.88 -15.73 -15.48
C ALA A 210 13.20 -14.37 -15.71
N MET A 211 12.94 -13.59 -14.66
CA MET A 211 12.38 -12.24 -14.77
C MET A 211 13.23 -11.37 -15.69
N ARG A 212 14.55 -11.32 -15.48
CA ARG A 212 15.48 -10.56 -16.34
C ARG A 212 15.47 -11.06 -17.79
N SER A 213 15.38 -12.37 -18.01
CA SER A 213 15.35 -12.96 -19.36
C SER A 213 14.03 -12.70 -20.10
N PHE A 214 12.96 -12.43 -19.35
CA PHE A 214 11.61 -12.20 -19.85
C PHE A 214 11.07 -10.84 -19.37
N SER A 215 11.93 -9.83 -19.28
CA SER A 215 11.65 -8.56 -18.58
C SER A 215 10.41 -7.83 -19.09
N ASP A 216 10.08 -7.99 -20.37
CA ASP A 216 8.90 -7.41 -21.03
C ASP A 216 7.59 -8.14 -20.74
N TYR A 217 7.66 -9.36 -20.19
CA TYR A 217 6.49 -10.22 -19.95
C TYR A 217 6.18 -10.40 -18.47
N VAL A 218 6.98 -9.86 -17.55
CA VAL A 218 6.76 -10.03 -16.11
C VAL A 218 6.53 -8.67 -15.46
N ILE A 219 5.43 -8.59 -14.70
CA ILE A 219 4.99 -7.36 -14.05
C ILE A 219 4.86 -7.63 -12.55
N PRO A 220 5.85 -7.25 -11.74
CA PRO A 220 5.74 -7.30 -10.30
C PRO A 220 4.85 -6.15 -9.82
N VAL A 221 3.93 -6.47 -8.93
CA VAL A 221 2.92 -5.55 -8.38
C VAL A 221 3.03 -5.53 -6.86
N ASN A 222 3.10 -4.31 -6.31
CA ASN A 222 3.02 -4.05 -4.88
C ASN A 222 1.57 -4.16 -4.41
N GLU A 223 1.23 -5.19 -3.66
CA GLU A 223 -0.11 -5.37 -3.08
C GLU A 223 -0.27 -4.48 -1.84
N HIS A 224 -1.14 -3.47 -1.87
CA HIS A 224 -1.35 -2.55 -0.74
C HIS A 224 -2.23 -3.22 0.33
N ILE A 225 -1.59 -4.08 1.11
CA ILE A 225 -2.14 -4.73 2.30
C ILE A 225 -1.02 -4.90 3.30
N GLU A 226 -1.32 -5.19 4.57
CA GLU A 226 -0.33 -5.40 5.63
C GLU A 226 0.55 -4.17 5.94
N PRO A 227 1.17 -4.14 7.13
CA PRO A 227 1.84 -2.96 7.64
C PRO A 227 3.21 -2.59 7.05
N ARG A 228 3.71 -3.30 6.02
CA ARG A 228 5.08 -3.15 5.47
C ARG A 228 5.12 -2.51 4.08
N HIS A 229 4.26 -1.52 3.87
CA HIS A 229 4.08 -0.87 2.57
C HIS A 229 5.39 -0.33 1.97
N LEU A 230 6.10 0.54 2.70
CA LEU A 230 7.30 1.22 2.19
C LEU A 230 8.41 0.26 1.78
N THR A 231 8.70 -0.74 2.62
CA THR A 231 9.72 -1.77 2.36
C THR A 231 9.34 -2.62 1.14
N ARG A 232 8.06 -3.02 1.04
CA ARG A 232 7.57 -3.83 -0.08
C ARG A 232 7.60 -3.04 -1.41
N GLN A 233 7.09 -1.81 -1.42
CA GLN A 233 7.04 -0.96 -2.60
C GLN A 233 8.44 -0.70 -3.15
N THR A 234 9.40 -0.39 -2.26
CA THR A 234 10.76 -0.08 -2.67
C THR A 234 11.54 -1.30 -3.15
N ALA A 235 11.16 -2.51 -2.74
CA ALA A 235 11.68 -3.76 -3.33
C ALA A 235 11.12 -4.04 -4.74
N VAL A 236 9.82 -3.84 -4.96
CA VAL A 236 9.22 -3.96 -6.30
C VAL A 236 9.85 -2.94 -7.24
N TRP A 237 9.95 -1.69 -6.80
CA TRP A 237 10.56 -0.61 -7.55
C TRP A 237 12.04 -0.86 -7.87
N GLY A 238 12.76 -1.49 -6.93
CA GLY A 238 14.15 -1.91 -7.13
C GLY A 238 14.35 -2.99 -8.19
N LEU A 239 13.36 -3.86 -8.43
CA LEU A 239 13.38 -4.80 -9.57
C LEU A 239 13.33 -4.05 -10.90
N TRP A 240 12.48 -3.03 -10.99
CA TRP A 240 12.35 -2.21 -12.20
C TRP A 240 13.61 -1.36 -12.45
N LEU A 241 14.09 -0.63 -11.45
CA LEU A 241 15.31 0.18 -11.58
C LEU A 241 16.58 -0.66 -11.76
N GLY A 242 16.57 -1.90 -11.25
CA GLY A 242 17.64 -2.89 -11.39
C GLY A 242 17.62 -3.72 -12.70
N ASP A 243 16.78 -3.35 -13.67
CA ASP A 243 16.61 -4.02 -14.99
C ASP A 243 16.20 -5.51 -14.92
N PHE A 244 15.46 -5.92 -13.88
CA PHE A 244 14.87 -7.25 -13.86
C PHE A 244 13.56 -7.29 -14.64
N VAL A 245 12.88 -6.15 -14.76
CA VAL A 245 11.58 -6.01 -15.45
C VAL A 245 11.51 -4.64 -16.13
N THR A 246 10.67 -4.51 -17.16
CA THR A 246 10.46 -3.22 -17.85
C THR A 246 9.25 -2.45 -17.34
N HIS A 247 8.32 -3.13 -16.67
CA HIS A 247 7.13 -2.56 -16.04
C HIS A 247 7.01 -3.03 -14.60
N TRP A 248 6.34 -2.23 -13.77
CA TRP A 248 5.92 -2.61 -12.42
C TRP A 248 4.59 -1.93 -12.10
N GLY A 249 3.94 -2.35 -11.02
CA GLY A 249 2.65 -1.83 -10.63
C GLY A 249 2.39 -1.73 -9.14
N VAL A 250 1.22 -1.19 -8.83
CA VAL A 250 0.63 -1.13 -7.49
C VAL A 250 -0.75 -1.75 -7.53
N GLU A 251 -1.19 -2.30 -6.40
CA GLU A 251 -2.55 -2.74 -6.20
C GLU A 251 -3.13 -2.06 -4.96
N PRO A 252 -3.73 -0.86 -5.12
CA PRO A 252 -4.44 -0.20 -4.05
C PRO A 252 -5.62 -1.06 -3.57
N GLN A 253 -5.77 -1.21 -2.25
CA GLN A 253 -6.86 -1.98 -1.66
C GLN A 253 -7.33 -1.42 -0.32
N SER A 254 -8.62 -1.60 -0.01
CA SER A 254 -9.19 -1.21 1.29
C SER A 254 -8.79 -2.10 2.46
N TRP A 255 -8.33 -3.34 2.19
CA TRP A 255 -7.79 -4.27 3.19
C TRP A 255 -6.60 -3.72 3.97
N TRP A 256 -5.87 -2.78 3.36
CA TRP A 256 -4.77 -2.10 4.03
C TRP A 256 -5.21 -1.42 5.33
N PHE A 257 -6.38 -0.77 5.33
CA PHE A 257 -6.86 0.02 6.47
C PHE A 257 -7.18 -0.88 7.68
N GLU A 258 -7.84 -2.00 7.44
CA GLU A 258 -8.10 -3.03 8.47
C GLU A 258 -6.78 -3.65 8.96
N SER A 259 -5.90 -4.06 8.04
CA SER A 259 -4.61 -4.67 8.37
C SER A 259 -3.68 -3.72 9.14
N SER A 260 -3.98 -2.43 9.06
CA SER A 260 -3.28 -1.34 9.73
C SER A 260 -3.91 -0.98 11.09
N PHE A 261 -4.92 -1.71 11.55
CA PHE A 261 -5.68 -1.46 12.78
C PHE A 261 -6.24 -0.04 12.87
N MET A 262 -6.48 0.61 11.73
CA MET A 262 -7.05 1.95 11.68
C MET A 262 -8.57 1.82 11.68
N ASN A 263 -9.26 2.64 12.49
CA ASN A 263 -10.72 2.66 12.49
C ASN A 263 -11.23 4.04 12.06
N THR A 264 -10.90 5.04 12.85
CA THR A 264 -11.21 6.45 12.58
C THR A 264 -10.03 7.29 13.08
N PRO A 265 -9.91 8.57 12.66
CA PRO A 265 -8.80 9.41 13.07
C PRO A 265 -8.53 9.37 14.58
N GLY A 266 -7.34 8.88 14.94
CA GLY A 266 -6.83 8.72 16.29
C GLY A 266 -7.38 7.52 17.05
N ILE A 267 -8.09 6.59 16.42
CA ILE A 267 -8.66 5.39 17.06
C ILE A 267 -8.11 4.14 16.37
N PHE A 268 -7.34 3.37 17.13
CA PHE A 268 -6.68 2.14 16.67
C PHE A 268 -7.35 0.89 17.23
N GLY A 269 -7.30 -0.23 16.52
CA GLY A 269 -7.87 -1.51 16.95
C GLY A 269 -8.49 -2.30 15.82
N ASP A 270 -8.86 -3.53 16.13
CA ASP A 270 -9.32 -4.54 15.17
C ASP A 270 -10.86 -4.60 15.16
N HIS A 271 -11.52 -3.51 14.76
CA HIS A 271 -12.98 -3.39 14.88
C HIS A 271 -13.71 -3.30 13.53
N LEU A 272 -13.09 -2.72 12.51
CA LEU A 272 -13.77 -2.36 11.26
C LEU A 272 -13.66 -3.39 10.16
N HIS A 273 -14.69 -3.41 9.31
CA HIS A 273 -14.64 -4.07 8.01
C HIS A 273 -13.87 -3.17 7.01
N PRO A 274 -13.08 -3.71 6.07
CA PRO A 274 -12.32 -2.93 5.08
C PRO A 274 -13.14 -1.88 4.32
N ALA A 275 -14.39 -2.22 4.01
CA ALA A 275 -15.34 -1.32 3.33
C ALA A 275 -15.60 0.02 4.07
N GLU A 276 -15.18 0.13 5.33
CA GLU A 276 -15.28 1.36 6.12
C GLU A 276 -14.11 2.33 5.89
N MET A 277 -13.07 1.92 5.17
CA MET A 277 -11.95 2.80 4.78
C MET A 277 -12.50 4.07 4.08
N PRO A 278 -11.99 5.27 4.44
CA PRO A 278 -12.28 6.49 3.68
C PRO A 278 -11.87 6.32 2.20
N PRO A 279 -12.77 6.59 1.23
CA PRO A 279 -12.47 6.48 -0.20
C PRO A 279 -11.21 7.24 -0.61
N GLU A 280 -10.95 8.39 0.01
CA GLU A 280 -9.84 9.30 -0.27
C GLU A 280 -8.47 8.60 -0.13
N MET A 281 -8.38 7.53 0.65
CA MET A 281 -7.15 6.76 0.85
C MET A 281 -6.64 6.07 -0.43
N TYR A 282 -7.51 5.80 -1.40
CA TYR A 282 -7.09 5.27 -2.70
C TYR A 282 -6.23 6.25 -3.48
N ARG A 283 -6.44 7.56 -3.30
CA ARG A 283 -5.73 8.61 -4.04
C ARG A 283 -4.21 8.60 -3.79
N PRO A 284 -3.70 8.66 -2.54
CA PRO A 284 -2.26 8.58 -2.31
C PRO A 284 -1.66 7.25 -2.77
N MET A 285 -2.37 6.14 -2.64
CA MET A 285 -1.91 4.83 -3.15
C MET A 285 -1.66 4.84 -4.66
N ILE A 286 -2.57 5.42 -5.44
CA ILE A 286 -2.45 5.55 -6.90
C ILE A 286 -1.34 6.55 -7.26
N LEU A 287 -1.36 7.74 -6.65
CA LEU A 287 -0.46 8.84 -7.02
C LEU A 287 0.99 8.59 -6.60
N GLN A 288 1.23 7.87 -5.51
CA GLN A 288 2.57 7.46 -5.14
C GLN A 288 3.15 6.47 -6.16
N GLY A 289 2.35 5.49 -6.59
CA GLY A 289 2.73 4.59 -7.69
C GLY A 289 3.04 5.37 -8.97
N ALA A 290 2.17 6.32 -9.34
CA ALA A 290 2.39 7.19 -10.50
C ALA A 290 3.70 7.98 -10.39
N ALA A 291 3.94 8.68 -9.28
CA ALA A 291 5.16 9.47 -9.07
C ALA A 291 6.44 8.63 -9.15
N MET A 292 6.37 7.34 -8.81
CA MET A 292 7.51 6.41 -8.87
C MET A 292 7.65 5.67 -10.21
N GLY A 293 6.77 5.93 -11.19
CA GLY A 293 6.84 5.33 -12.52
C GLY A 293 6.09 4.01 -12.68
N ALA A 294 5.13 3.67 -11.80
CA ALA A 294 4.29 2.51 -11.98
C ALA A 294 3.43 2.65 -13.25
N THR A 295 3.39 1.60 -14.08
CA THR A 295 2.61 1.57 -15.32
C THR A 295 1.46 0.56 -15.27
N VAL A 296 1.28 -0.13 -14.13
CA VAL A 296 0.21 -1.09 -13.90
C VAL A 296 -0.50 -0.79 -12.59
N TYR A 297 -1.83 -0.77 -12.64
CA TYR A 297 -2.70 -0.55 -11.48
C TYR A 297 -3.68 -1.70 -11.41
N SER A 298 -3.53 -2.58 -10.42
CA SER A 298 -4.52 -3.61 -10.10
C SER A 298 -5.45 -3.09 -8.99
N PHE A 299 -6.70 -3.53 -8.93
CA PHE A 299 -7.60 -3.11 -7.88
C PHE A 299 -8.41 -4.28 -7.32
N GLU A 300 -8.34 -4.39 -6.00
CA GLU A 300 -9.11 -5.27 -5.14
C GLU A 300 -9.47 -4.49 -3.87
N PRO A 301 -10.45 -4.94 -3.08
CA PRO A 301 -11.43 -5.97 -3.39
C PRO A 301 -12.50 -5.48 -4.37
N TRP A 302 -13.13 -6.41 -5.08
CA TRP A 302 -14.16 -6.13 -6.09
C TRP A 302 -15.29 -5.25 -5.56
N TRP A 303 -15.65 -5.30 -4.28
CA TRP A 303 -16.78 -4.50 -3.77
C TRP A 303 -16.52 -2.99 -3.80
N ASP A 304 -15.26 -2.54 -3.89
CA ASP A 304 -14.91 -1.12 -4.03
C ASP A 304 -15.02 -0.62 -5.48
N LEU A 305 -15.30 -1.51 -6.43
CA LEU A 305 -15.31 -1.25 -7.87
C LEU A 305 -16.72 -1.16 -8.44
N PHE A 306 -16.83 -0.49 -9.59
CA PHE A 306 -18.05 -0.41 -10.39
C PHE A 306 -19.27 0.07 -9.56
N ASP A 307 -20.41 -0.60 -9.72
CA ASP A 307 -21.65 -0.41 -8.98
C ASP A 307 -21.84 -1.48 -7.88
N TYR A 308 -20.74 -2.06 -7.37
CA TYR A 308 -20.78 -3.04 -6.28
C TYR A 308 -20.96 -2.39 -4.90
N GLY A 309 -20.73 -3.16 -3.82
CA GLY A 309 -21.17 -2.84 -2.46
C GLY A 309 -20.66 -1.51 -1.86
N ASN A 310 -19.51 -1.00 -2.33
CA ASN A 310 -18.87 0.23 -1.89
C ASN A 310 -18.45 1.11 -3.09
N SER A 311 -19.34 1.28 -4.06
CA SER A 311 -19.09 2.00 -5.33
C SER A 311 -18.58 3.44 -5.18
N ARG A 312 -18.76 4.08 -4.01
CA ARG A 312 -18.19 5.41 -3.75
C ARG A 312 -16.67 5.46 -3.91
N CYS A 313 -15.96 4.37 -3.58
CA CYS A 313 -14.52 4.27 -3.81
C CYS A 313 -14.19 4.42 -5.29
N TRP A 314 -14.94 3.72 -6.14
CA TRP A 314 -14.83 3.81 -7.60
C TRP A 314 -15.21 5.19 -8.14
N ASP A 315 -16.42 5.64 -7.86
CA ASP A 315 -17.03 6.82 -8.49
C ASP A 315 -16.39 8.13 -8.03
N GLU A 316 -16.04 8.24 -6.75
CA GLU A 316 -15.58 9.49 -6.14
C GLU A 316 -14.05 9.64 -6.18
N VAL A 317 -13.29 8.53 -6.19
CA VAL A 317 -11.82 8.58 -6.02
C VAL A 317 -11.03 7.78 -7.04
N ILE A 318 -11.24 6.46 -7.18
CA ILE A 318 -10.39 5.59 -8.02
C ILE A 318 -10.46 6.04 -9.49
N LEU A 319 -11.67 6.08 -10.07
CA LEU A 319 -11.84 6.43 -11.49
C LEU A 319 -11.40 7.88 -11.78
N PRO A 320 -11.78 8.91 -11.00
CA PRO A 320 -11.27 10.26 -11.19
C PRO A 320 -9.74 10.35 -11.11
N THR A 321 -9.11 9.66 -10.15
CA THR A 321 -7.66 9.70 -9.98
C THR A 321 -6.93 8.99 -11.13
N LEU A 322 -7.42 7.83 -11.60
CA LEU A 322 -6.86 7.16 -12.78
C LEU A 322 -6.94 8.05 -14.04
N ARG A 323 -8.07 8.73 -14.23
CA ARG A 323 -8.22 9.70 -15.34
C ARG A 323 -7.24 10.85 -15.24
N GLU A 324 -7.05 11.40 -14.04
CA GLU A 324 -6.05 12.46 -13.81
C GLU A 324 -4.64 11.96 -14.16
N VAL A 325 -4.26 10.76 -13.72
CA VAL A 325 -2.97 10.12 -14.03
C VAL A 325 -2.74 10.03 -15.53
N ILE A 326 -3.75 9.59 -16.29
CA ILE A 326 -3.67 9.42 -17.74
C ILE A 326 -3.67 10.77 -18.46
N GLN A 327 -4.63 11.63 -18.16
CA GLN A 327 -4.86 12.89 -18.89
C GLN A 327 -3.78 13.93 -18.61
N SER A 328 -3.22 13.93 -17.39
CA SER A 328 -2.13 14.84 -17.00
C SER A 328 -0.75 14.21 -17.21
N GLU A 329 -0.69 13.01 -17.79
CA GLU A 329 0.55 12.27 -18.07
C GLU A 329 1.45 12.17 -16.82
N LEU A 330 0.86 11.83 -15.66
CA LEU A 330 1.56 11.91 -14.37
C LEU A 330 2.71 10.91 -14.22
N ILE A 331 2.67 9.79 -14.95
CA ILE A 331 3.66 8.72 -14.83
C ILE A 331 4.97 9.15 -15.54
N PRO A 332 6.11 9.27 -14.82
CA PRO A 332 7.40 9.55 -15.42
C PRO A 332 7.94 8.34 -16.20
N TRP A 333 8.81 8.63 -17.16
CA TRP A 333 9.69 7.64 -17.76
C TRP A 333 10.78 7.19 -16.78
N LYS A 334 11.30 5.98 -16.98
CA LYS A 334 12.35 5.38 -16.14
C LYS A 334 13.57 6.28 -15.98
N GLU A 335 13.96 6.96 -17.05
CA GLU A 335 15.10 7.87 -17.08
C GLU A 335 14.89 9.06 -16.14
N GLN A 336 13.70 9.66 -16.13
CA GLN A 336 13.36 10.76 -15.23
C GLN A 336 13.37 10.30 -13.76
N VAL A 337 12.92 9.06 -13.51
CA VAL A 337 12.97 8.48 -12.16
C VAL A 337 14.41 8.22 -11.71
N LEU A 338 15.26 7.67 -12.57
CA LEU A 338 16.68 7.44 -12.28
C LEU A 338 17.42 8.75 -12.02
N GLU A 339 17.17 9.80 -12.80
CA GLU A 339 17.75 11.14 -12.59
C GLU A 339 17.41 11.71 -11.22
N LYS A 340 16.20 11.46 -10.72
CA LYS A 340 15.74 11.91 -9.39
C LYS A 340 16.23 11.02 -8.25
N THR A 341 16.74 9.82 -8.52
CA THR A 341 17.03 8.79 -7.51
C THR A 341 18.53 8.59 -7.35
N PRO A 342 19.21 9.40 -6.50
CA PRO A 342 20.66 9.34 -6.39
C PRO A 342 21.19 8.20 -5.50
N VAL A 343 20.31 7.57 -4.71
CA VAL A 343 20.67 6.54 -3.72
C VAL A 343 19.94 5.25 -4.05
N ALA A 344 20.60 4.11 -3.89
CA ALA A 344 20.00 2.78 -3.84
C ALA A 344 20.57 1.97 -2.67
N TYR A 345 19.84 0.96 -2.22
CA TYR A 345 20.29 -0.03 -1.24
C TYR A 345 20.33 -1.41 -1.88
N GLN A 346 21.48 -2.09 -1.82
CA GLN A 346 21.63 -3.46 -2.28
C GLN A 346 21.43 -4.45 -1.13
N LEU A 347 20.49 -5.38 -1.33
CA LEU A 347 20.22 -6.45 -0.37
C LEU A 347 21.44 -7.38 -0.21
N ALA A 348 21.66 -7.87 1.00
CA ALA A 348 22.54 -9.01 1.26
C ALA A 348 21.84 -10.33 0.91
N PRO A 349 22.57 -11.31 0.34
CA PRO A 349 22.02 -12.63 0.04
C PRO A 349 21.70 -13.41 1.31
N ALA A 350 20.57 -14.13 1.31
CA ALA A 350 20.11 -14.94 2.44
C ALA A 350 20.08 -16.44 2.12
N ARG A 351 20.57 -17.27 3.05
CA ARG A 351 20.46 -18.75 3.03
C ARG A 351 19.69 -19.31 4.22
N SER A 352 19.35 -18.44 5.17
CA SER A 352 18.60 -18.74 6.38
C SER A 352 17.82 -17.50 6.79
N ILE A 353 16.84 -17.66 7.69
CA ILE A 353 16.12 -16.52 8.23
C ILE A 353 17.07 -15.56 8.96
N HIS A 354 18.09 -16.08 9.64
CA HIS A 354 19.10 -15.25 10.30
C HIS A 354 19.89 -14.37 9.33
N ASP A 355 20.24 -14.88 8.14
CA ASP A 355 20.91 -14.07 7.11
C ASP A 355 19.96 -13.00 6.55
N PHE A 356 18.68 -13.34 6.39
CA PHE A 356 17.66 -12.41 5.90
C PHE A 356 17.51 -11.21 6.85
N HIS A 357 17.56 -11.44 8.17
CA HIS A 357 17.47 -10.38 9.19
C HIS A 357 18.62 -9.36 9.15
N ILE A 358 19.75 -9.64 8.47
CA ILE A 358 20.78 -8.62 8.22
C ILE A 358 20.19 -7.46 7.41
N ASN A 359 19.32 -7.75 6.44
CA ASN A 359 18.61 -6.72 5.69
C ASN A 359 17.55 -6.02 6.57
N MET A 360 16.83 -6.79 7.38
CA MET A 360 15.71 -6.28 8.18
C MET A 360 16.13 -5.28 9.25
N ARG A 361 17.31 -5.49 9.85
CA ARG A 361 17.94 -4.53 10.78
C ARG A 361 18.02 -3.10 10.24
N ASP A 362 18.17 -2.97 8.93
CA ASP A 362 18.23 -1.66 8.26
C ASP A 362 16.84 -1.24 7.75
N LEU A 363 16.04 -2.19 7.25
CA LEU A 363 14.88 -1.92 6.37
C LEU A 363 13.49 -2.06 7.01
N ASP A 364 13.35 -2.74 8.14
CA ASP A 364 12.03 -3.01 8.74
C ASP A 364 12.04 -2.75 10.24
N TRP A 365 11.32 -1.71 10.64
CA TRP A 365 11.17 -1.30 12.05
C TRP A 365 10.07 -2.06 12.78
N LEU A 366 9.27 -2.87 12.06
CA LEU A 366 8.24 -3.70 12.65
C LEU A 366 8.81 -5.03 13.11
N SER A 367 9.61 -5.68 12.26
CA SER A 367 10.23 -6.95 12.63
C SER A 367 11.55 -6.73 13.36
N ASP A 368 12.34 -5.74 12.95
CA ASP A 368 13.71 -5.56 13.45
C ASP A 368 13.95 -4.09 13.80
N ASP A 369 15.20 -3.65 13.83
CA ASP A 369 15.55 -2.26 14.18
C ASP A 369 15.20 -1.25 13.08
N GLY A 370 15.17 -1.63 11.80
CA GLY A 370 14.79 -0.73 10.70
C GLY A 370 15.54 0.62 10.68
N THR A 371 16.82 0.64 11.06
CA THR A 371 17.55 1.89 11.36
C THR A 371 17.61 2.87 10.18
N LEU A 372 17.78 2.37 8.95
CA LEU A 372 17.75 3.19 7.74
C LEU A 372 16.33 3.64 7.42
N ALA A 373 15.35 2.75 7.53
CA ALA A 373 13.95 3.08 7.26
C ALA A 373 13.40 4.14 8.23
N GLN A 374 13.72 4.07 9.52
CA GLN A 374 13.34 5.09 10.51
C GLN A 374 13.95 6.47 10.24
N LEU A 375 15.18 6.49 9.71
CA LEU A 375 15.85 7.72 9.30
C LEU A 375 15.17 8.34 8.08
N VAL A 376 14.96 7.53 7.03
CA VAL A 376 14.51 8.00 5.72
C VAL A 376 13.03 8.29 5.71
N TYR A 377 12.22 7.35 6.20
CA TYR A 377 10.78 7.45 6.11
C TYR A 377 10.15 8.11 7.33
N GLY A 378 10.79 7.99 8.50
CA GLY A 378 10.24 8.53 9.74
C GLY A 378 9.12 7.64 10.26
N VAL A 379 9.30 7.13 11.47
CA VAL A 379 8.33 6.29 12.17
C VAL A 379 8.01 6.99 13.48
N TRP A 380 6.73 7.31 13.72
CA TRP A 380 6.35 7.99 14.95
C TRP A 380 6.29 7.01 16.14
N GLU A 381 5.53 5.92 16.01
CA GLU A 381 5.50 4.82 16.98
C GLU A 381 5.40 3.46 16.25
N PRO A 382 6.40 2.56 16.39
CA PRO A 382 6.35 1.25 15.76
C PRO A 382 5.08 0.48 16.12
N MET A 383 4.51 -0.21 15.13
CA MET A 383 3.23 -0.95 15.21
C MET A 383 1.97 -0.10 15.40
N LEU A 384 2.08 1.20 15.71
CA LEU A 384 0.92 2.09 15.84
C LEU A 384 0.51 2.65 14.49
N GLU A 385 1.51 3.09 13.73
CA GLU A 385 1.32 3.68 12.42
C GLU A 385 2.02 2.85 11.35
N PHE A 386 1.26 2.61 10.30
CA PHE A 386 1.71 1.93 9.11
C PHE A 386 1.64 3.00 8.04
N GLU A 387 2.81 3.51 7.69
CA GLU A 387 2.92 4.68 6.83
C GLU A 387 2.74 4.23 5.37
N LEU A 388 1.83 4.88 4.65
CA LEU A 388 1.87 4.88 3.18
C LEU A 388 2.87 5.93 2.72
N ILE A 389 2.87 7.09 3.37
CA ILE A 389 3.57 8.30 2.94
C ILE A 389 4.72 8.60 3.92
N PRO A 390 5.95 8.83 3.42
CA PRO A 390 7.07 9.18 4.30
C PRO A 390 6.85 10.47 5.10
N ASN A 391 7.12 10.42 6.41
CA ASN A 391 7.11 11.55 7.35
C ASN A 391 8.38 12.42 7.30
N LYS A 392 9.52 11.88 6.85
CA LYS A 392 10.81 12.59 6.83
C LYS A 392 11.30 12.92 5.42
N SER A 393 11.60 11.92 4.60
CA SER A 393 12.21 12.17 3.28
C SER A 393 11.18 12.56 2.24
N ASN A 394 11.60 13.42 1.31
CA ASN A 394 10.83 13.79 0.14
C ASN A 394 10.94 12.78 -1.04
N TRP A 395 11.62 11.65 -0.83
CA TRP A 395 11.83 10.61 -1.84
C TRP A 395 12.07 9.22 -1.24
N PHE A 396 12.19 8.21 -2.10
CA PHE A 396 12.35 6.80 -1.72
C PHE A 396 13.73 6.25 -2.11
N ILE A 397 14.18 5.20 -1.42
CA ILE A 397 15.39 4.44 -1.75
C ILE A 397 14.96 3.09 -2.33
N PRO A 398 15.29 2.76 -3.60
CA PRO A 398 15.01 1.45 -4.17
C PRO A 398 15.86 0.37 -3.51
N LEU A 399 15.26 -0.80 -3.29
CA LEU A 399 15.94 -1.98 -2.76
C LEU A 399 16.32 -2.90 -3.93
N LEU A 400 17.58 -2.84 -4.34
CA LEU A 400 18.11 -3.63 -5.43
C LEU A 400 18.34 -5.08 -4.95
N PRO A 401 17.96 -6.10 -5.76
CA PRO A 401 18.28 -7.49 -5.46
C PRO A 401 19.77 -7.71 -5.22
N ALA A 402 20.11 -8.72 -4.40
CA ALA A 402 21.49 -9.05 -4.07
C ALA A 402 22.36 -9.36 -5.31
N VAL A 403 21.72 -9.78 -6.41
CA VAL A 403 22.34 -10.17 -7.69
C VAL A 403 22.13 -9.14 -8.82
N VAL A 404 21.89 -7.88 -8.47
CA VAL A 404 21.83 -6.77 -9.44
C VAL A 404 23.13 -6.69 -10.26
N SER A 405 23.05 -6.28 -11.53
CA SER A 405 24.23 -6.13 -12.38
C SER A 405 25.06 -4.91 -11.98
N GLU A 406 26.37 -4.94 -12.22
CA GLU A 406 27.25 -3.79 -12.01
C GLU A 406 26.80 -2.57 -12.82
N GLU A 407 26.27 -2.78 -14.03
CA GLU A 407 25.75 -1.70 -14.88
C GLU A 407 24.54 -1.00 -14.25
N ALA A 408 23.56 -1.77 -13.75
CA ALA A 408 22.38 -1.18 -13.13
C ALA A 408 22.72 -0.53 -11.78
N ALA A 409 23.55 -1.18 -10.96
CA ALA A 409 24.01 -0.64 -9.69
C ALA A 409 24.86 0.64 -9.88
N GLY A 410 25.66 0.71 -10.94
CA GLY A 410 26.51 1.86 -11.27
C GLY A 410 25.77 3.12 -11.71
N ARG A 411 24.43 3.07 -11.89
CA ARG A 411 23.60 4.24 -12.20
C ARG A 411 23.35 5.13 -11.00
N PHE A 412 23.50 4.60 -9.79
CA PHE A 412 23.24 5.32 -8.57
C PHE A 412 24.52 5.99 -8.06
N PRO A 413 24.56 7.33 -7.93
CA PRO A 413 25.66 8.05 -7.28
C PRO A 413 26.07 7.48 -5.93
N ARG A 414 25.10 6.94 -5.17
CA ARG A 414 25.33 6.30 -3.88
C ARG A 414 24.65 4.92 -3.83
N LEU A 415 25.47 3.88 -3.70
CA LEU A 415 25.02 2.53 -3.38
C LEU A 415 25.31 2.24 -1.91
N LEU A 416 24.30 1.82 -1.17
CA LEU A 416 24.37 1.36 0.22
C LEU A 416 24.28 -0.18 0.23
N HIS A 417 24.90 -0.82 1.22
CA HIS A 417 24.81 -2.26 1.42
C HIS A 417 24.31 -2.57 2.82
N ALA A 418 23.68 -3.74 2.95
CA ALA A 418 23.25 -4.23 4.24
C ALA A 418 24.42 -4.34 5.21
N GLY A 419 24.24 -3.77 6.40
CA GLY A 419 25.27 -3.76 7.43
C GLY A 419 26.34 -2.69 7.31
N ASP A 420 26.27 -1.76 6.34
CA ASP A 420 27.23 -0.66 6.21
C ASP A 420 27.27 0.24 7.47
N CYS A 421 26.16 0.32 8.19
CA CYS A 421 26.00 1.13 9.40
C CYS A 421 25.28 0.33 10.50
N ASP A 422 25.64 0.60 11.76
CA ASP A 422 25.04 -0.03 12.94
C ASP A 422 23.99 0.86 13.62
N ASP A 423 23.89 2.14 13.25
CA ASP A 423 22.97 3.11 13.85
C ASP A 423 22.49 4.21 12.88
N GLU A 424 21.50 4.98 13.32
CA GLU A 424 20.92 6.11 12.56
C GLU A 424 21.95 7.20 12.24
N ALA A 425 22.92 7.45 13.13
CA ALA A 425 23.90 8.52 12.96
C ALA A 425 24.83 8.24 11.77
N CYS A 426 25.29 6.99 11.65
CA CYS A 426 26.07 6.54 10.50
C CYS A 426 25.25 6.66 9.20
N TRP A 427 23.99 6.22 9.18
CA TRP A 427 23.16 6.35 7.98
C TRP A 427 22.94 7.80 7.56
N ARG A 428 22.76 8.71 8.53
CA ARG A 428 22.61 10.14 8.28
C ARG A 428 23.86 10.75 7.63
N GLU A 429 25.04 10.29 8.03
CA GLU A 429 26.30 10.68 7.37
C GLU A 429 26.35 10.17 5.93
N GLN A 430 25.99 8.90 5.69
CA GLN A 430 26.02 8.31 4.33
C GLN A 430 25.03 8.97 3.36
N LEU A 431 23.90 9.46 3.86
CA LEU A 431 22.83 10.08 3.07
C LEU A 431 22.95 11.61 2.96
N SER A 432 23.90 12.22 3.66
CA SER A 432 24.06 13.66 3.71
C SER A 432 24.26 14.23 2.29
N GLY A 433 23.37 15.13 1.89
CA GLY A 433 23.41 15.78 0.58
C GLY A 433 22.74 15.01 -0.56
N TYR A 434 22.23 13.80 -0.33
CA TYR A 434 21.52 13.01 -1.34
C TYR A 434 19.99 13.09 -1.21
N LEU A 435 19.48 13.14 0.01
CA LEU A 435 18.05 13.25 0.29
C LEU A 435 17.76 14.56 1.03
N LYS A 436 16.62 15.18 0.72
CA LYS A 436 16.19 16.41 1.38
C LYS A 436 15.37 16.05 2.61
N GLU A 437 15.83 16.51 3.76
CA GLU A 437 15.07 16.46 5.02
C GLU A 437 14.01 17.59 5.03
N PRO A 438 12.91 17.42 5.78
CA PRO A 438 11.90 18.45 5.90
C PRO A 438 12.50 19.66 6.63
N ALA A 439 12.10 20.86 6.23
CA ALA A 439 12.58 22.10 6.85
C ALA A 439 12.04 22.29 8.28
N SER A 440 10.90 21.67 8.58
CA SER A 440 10.24 21.67 9.89
C SER A 440 9.33 20.46 10.04
N ILE A 441 8.95 20.12 11.27
CA ILE A 441 7.89 19.13 11.57
C ILE A 441 6.85 19.87 12.43
N PRO A 442 5.53 19.77 12.12
CA PRO A 442 4.93 18.96 11.05
C PRO A 442 5.02 19.64 9.66
N GLN A 443 5.30 18.84 8.62
CA GLN A 443 5.39 19.28 7.23
C GLN A 443 4.86 18.18 6.31
N ALA A 444 4.12 18.59 5.28
CA ALA A 444 3.56 17.64 4.33
C ALA A 444 4.67 17.02 3.47
N TRP A 445 4.46 15.79 3.02
CA TRP A 445 5.34 15.18 2.04
C TRP A 445 5.19 15.91 0.71
N THR A 446 6.29 16.38 0.15
CA THR A 446 6.29 17.02 -1.17
C THR A 446 7.28 16.37 -2.11
N CYS A 447 6.89 16.21 -3.37
CA CYS A 447 7.77 15.67 -4.39
C CYS A 447 7.54 16.39 -5.71
N GLU A 448 8.61 16.74 -6.42
CA GLU A 448 8.54 17.27 -7.78
C GLU A 448 9.13 16.26 -8.77
N ILE A 449 8.32 15.76 -9.69
CA ILE A 449 8.75 14.87 -10.78
C ILE A 449 7.82 15.04 -11.97
N ASN A 450 8.36 14.85 -13.17
CA ASN A 450 7.59 14.88 -14.42
C ASN A 450 6.76 16.16 -14.62
N ASP A 451 7.34 17.32 -14.28
CA ASP A 451 6.68 18.63 -14.32
C ASP A 451 5.42 18.73 -13.43
N HIS A 452 5.34 17.95 -12.36
CA HIS A 452 4.28 18.01 -11.37
C HIS A 452 4.86 18.07 -9.96
N ALA A 453 4.19 18.84 -9.10
CA ALA A 453 4.45 18.87 -7.68
C ALA A 453 3.33 18.13 -6.94
N TYR A 454 3.69 17.10 -6.20
CA TYR A 454 2.81 16.29 -5.35
C TYR A 454 2.91 16.81 -3.91
N VAL A 455 1.78 16.88 -3.22
CA VAL A 455 1.68 17.23 -1.81
C VAL A 455 0.75 16.24 -1.13
N MET A 456 1.21 15.57 -0.09
CA MET A 456 0.42 14.59 0.65
C MET A 456 0.55 14.80 2.15
N HIS A 457 -0.58 14.72 2.86
CA HIS A 457 -0.57 14.62 4.32
C HIS A 457 0.06 13.29 4.76
N THR A 458 0.97 13.31 5.73
CA THR A 458 1.80 12.13 6.02
C THR A 458 1.23 11.19 7.07
N HIS A 459 0.21 11.58 7.85
CA HIS A 459 -0.42 10.66 8.83
C HIS A 459 -1.78 10.15 8.33
N GLU A 460 -1.90 8.85 8.05
CA GLU A 460 -3.10 8.26 7.45
C GLU A 460 -4.24 8.00 8.45
N ASN A 461 -4.00 8.19 9.76
CA ASN A 461 -5.01 8.00 10.79
C ASN A 461 -5.09 9.15 11.80
N LEU A 462 -4.64 10.37 11.47
CA LEU A 462 -4.64 11.49 12.42
C LEU A 462 -4.99 12.81 11.78
N TYR A 463 -5.63 13.67 12.56
CA TYR A 463 -5.69 15.09 12.23
C TYR A 463 -4.39 15.78 12.63
N GLU A 464 -3.68 16.30 11.65
CA GLU A 464 -2.56 17.19 11.83
C GLU A 464 -2.50 18.16 10.66
N LYS A 465 -2.46 19.45 10.95
CA LYS A 465 -2.28 20.45 9.91
C LYS A 465 -0.81 20.53 9.55
N GLN A 466 -0.50 20.16 8.31
CA GLN A 466 0.85 20.14 7.78
C GLN A 466 1.01 21.21 6.70
N PHE A 467 2.11 21.95 6.74
CA PHE A 467 2.38 23.03 5.78
C PHE A 467 3.24 22.53 4.62
N PHE A 468 3.08 23.16 3.45
CA PHE A 468 3.91 22.87 2.28
C PHE A 468 4.31 24.14 1.53
N GLU A 469 5.41 24.04 0.78
CA GLU A 469 5.84 25.00 -0.24
C GLU A 469 6.33 24.21 -1.45
N VAL A 470 5.81 24.52 -2.64
CA VAL A 470 6.15 23.86 -3.92
C VAL A 470 6.25 24.88 -5.04
N GLU A 471 6.95 24.53 -6.12
CA GLU A 471 6.92 25.34 -7.35
C GLU A 471 5.76 24.92 -8.26
N THR A 472 4.97 25.89 -8.72
CA THR A 472 3.86 25.68 -9.67
C THR A 472 3.99 26.61 -10.88
N ALA A 473 3.24 26.35 -11.95
CA ALA A 473 3.14 27.31 -13.05
C ALA A 473 2.58 28.65 -12.54
N GLN A 474 3.18 29.77 -12.98
CA GLN A 474 2.71 31.10 -12.60
C GLN A 474 1.26 31.31 -13.09
N PRO A 475 0.29 31.62 -12.22
CA PRO A 475 -1.09 31.78 -12.62
C PRO A 475 -1.39 33.13 -13.24
N VAL A 476 -2.43 33.13 -14.07
CA VAL A 476 -3.04 34.34 -14.61
C VAL A 476 -3.71 35.13 -13.48
N ARG A 477 -3.55 36.46 -13.49
CA ARG A 477 -4.11 37.37 -12.47
C ARG A 477 -4.73 38.59 -13.12
N ASN A 478 -5.44 39.36 -12.31
CA ASN A 478 -6.12 40.58 -12.70
C ASN A 478 -7.11 40.36 -13.86
N ILE A 479 -7.86 39.24 -13.80
CA ILE A 479 -8.90 38.96 -14.79
C ILE A 479 -9.99 40.01 -14.63
N THR A 480 -10.29 40.72 -15.71
CA THR A 480 -11.34 41.73 -15.78
C THR A 480 -12.35 41.34 -16.84
N ALA A 481 -13.59 41.75 -16.62
CA ALA A 481 -14.66 41.46 -17.54
C ALA A 481 -15.61 42.65 -17.70
N SER A 482 -16.06 42.86 -18.93
CA SER A 482 -17.06 43.86 -19.26
C SER A 482 -18.05 43.32 -20.29
N LEU A 483 -19.31 43.76 -20.19
CA LEU A 483 -20.31 43.47 -21.20
C LEU A 483 -20.18 44.48 -22.35
N THR A 484 -20.14 43.96 -23.56
CA THR A 484 -20.19 44.76 -24.78
C THR A 484 -21.63 45.16 -25.11
N GLU A 485 -21.83 46.15 -25.99
CA GLU A 485 -23.17 46.65 -26.38
C GLU A 485 -24.08 45.57 -26.98
N ASN A 486 -23.50 44.50 -27.55
CA ASN A 486 -24.22 43.36 -28.12
C ASN A 486 -24.45 42.21 -27.12
N GLY A 487 -24.13 42.40 -25.83
CA GLY A 487 -24.34 41.41 -24.77
C GLY A 487 -23.29 40.29 -24.71
N SER A 488 -22.14 40.46 -25.35
CA SER A 488 -21.00 39.52 -25.23
C SER A 488 -20.15 39.86 -24.00
N LEU A 489 -19.46 38.87 -23.44
CA LEU A 489 -18.56 39.07 -22.31
C LEU A 489 -17.12 39.20 -22.82
N GLN A 490 -16.53 40.39 -22.68
CA GLN A 490 -15.12 40.63 -22.98
C GLN A 490 -14.30 40.36 -21.73
N LEU A 491 -13.43 39.36 -21.80
CA LEU A 491 -12.46 39.02 -20.76
C LEU A 491 -11.09 39.60 -21.12
N ASN A 492 -10.36 40.16 -20.16
CA ASN A 492 -8.97 40.60 -20.30
C ASN A 492 -8.17 40.21 -19.05
N TRP A 493 -6.88 39.96 -19.19
CA TRP A 493 -6.00 39.58 -18.07
C TRP A 493 -4.56 40.06 -18.29
N ASP A 494 -3.73 39.95 -17.25
CA ASP A 494 -2.31 40.30 -17.36
C ASP A 494 -1.51 39.25 -18.11
N GLU A 495 -0.49 39.69 -18.85
CA GLU A 495 0.46 38.79 -19.50
C GLU A 495 1.30 38.03 -18.47
N VAL A 496 1.33 36.70 -18.59
CA VAL A 496 2.25 35.84 -17.84
C VAL A 496 3.50 35.61 -18.69
N PRO A 497 4.72 35.84 -18.17
CA PRO A 497 5.95 35.62 -18.92
C PRO A 497 6.09 34.19 -19.45
N GLN A 498 6.75 34.01 -20.59
CA GLN A 498 7.06 32.69 -21.17
C GLN A 498 5.84 31.78 -21.38
N THR A 499 4.68 32.39 -21.64
CA THR A 499 3.42 31.69 -21.91
C THR A 499 3.35 31.24 -23.37
N ALA A 500 3.01 29.97 -23.59
CA ALA A 500 2.74 29.42 -24.90
C ALA A 500 1.29 29.68 -25.35
N SER A 501 0.34 29.57 -24.42
CA SER A 501 -1.09 29.79 -24.68
C SER A 501 -1.86 30.03 -23.37
N TYR A 502 -3.01 30.68 -23.50
CA TYR A 502 -4.03 30.82 -22.46
C TYR A 502 -5.24 29.96 -22.80
N GLU A 503 -5.81 29.29 -21.81
CA GLU A 503 -7.07 28.57 -21.95
C GLU A 503 -8.15 29.32 -21.17
N VAL A 504 -9.23 29.67 -21.87
CA VAL A 504 -10.41 30.28 -21.27
C VAL A 504 -11.36 29.16 -20.88
N CYS A 505 -11.58 29.02 -19.58
CA CYS A 505 -12.37 27.95 -19.01
C CYS A 505 -13.71 28.47 -18.53
N PHE A 506 -14.76 27.66 -18.69
CA PHE A 506 -16.09 27.93 -18.16
C PHE A 506 -16.54 26.81 -17.25
N THR A 507 -16.88 27.17 -16.01
CA THR A 507 -17.48 26.29 -15.03
C THR A 507 -18.96 26.63 -14.92
N SER A 508 -19.80 25.67 -15.30
CA SER A 508 -21.25 25.84 -15.24
C SER A 508 -21.74 25.96 -13.79
N ALA A 509 -22.96 26.44 -13.59
CA ALA A 509 -23.61 26.44 -12.27
C ALA A 509 -23.74 25.03 -11.64
N LYS A 510 -23.56 23.96 -12.42
CA LYS A 510 -23.54 22.56 -11.95
C LYS A 510 -22.13 22.05 -11.63
N GLY A 511 -21.10 22.90 -11.72
CA GLY A 511 -19.71 22.58 -11.38
C GLY A 511 -18.87 21.96 -12.50
N SER A 512 -19.44 21.70 -13.69
CA SER A 512 -18.70 21.16 -14.82
C SER A 512 -17.83 22.22 -15.48
N THR A 513 -16.51 22.01 -15.52
CA THR A 513 -15.54 22.90 -16.17
C THR A 513 -15.19 22.40 -17.57
N ALA A 514 -15.18 23.29 -18.56
CA ALA A 514 -14.74 23.00 -19.92
C ALA A 514 -13.86 24.13 -20.47
N VAL A 515 -12.89 23.77 -21.31
CA VAL A 515 -12.11 24.75 -22.08
C VAL A 515 -12.97 25.26 -23.23
N LEU A 516 -13.26 26.57 -23.24
CA LEU A 516 -14.01 27.22 -24.31
C LEU A 516 -13.12 27.56 -25.51
N ALA A 517 -11.91 28.03 -25.24
CA ALA A 517 -10.96 28.42 -26.26
C ALA A 517 -9.53 28.39 -25.74
N THR A 518 -8.60 28.13 -26.65
CA THR A 518 -7.16 28.32 -26.45
C THR A 518 -6.72 29.51 -27.30
N VAL A 519 -6.15 30.53 -26.66
CA VAL A 519 -5.77 31.81 -27.30
C VAL A 519 -4.32 32.16 -26.98
N SER A 520 -3.72 33.03 -27.79
CA SER A 520 -2.37 33.56 -27.59
C SER A 520 -2.37 35.00 -27.06
N GLU A 521 -3.48 35.71 -27.22
CA GLU A 521 -3.66 37.08 -26.74
C GLU A 521 -4.18 37.09 -25.29
N THR A 522 -4.03 38.23 -24.60
CA THR A 522 -4.49 38.42 -23.22
C THR A 522 -5.94 38.91 -23.12
N SER A 523 -6.75 38.61 -24.14
CA SER A 523 -8.17 38.94 -24.18
C SER A 523 -8.96 37.91 -24.97
N TYR A 524 -10.23 37.73 -24.61
CA TYR A 524 -11.15 36.85 -25.33
C TYR A 524 -12.59 37.33 -25.19
N VAL A 525 -13.38 37.16 -26.24
CA VAL A 525 -14.81 37.53 -26.25
C VAL A 525 -15.66 36.27 -26.26
N VAL A 526 -16.44 36.09 -25.20
CA VAL A 526 -17.45 35.03 -25.11
C VAL A 526 -18.74 35.55 -25.73
N ASN A 527 -19.08 35.02 -26.91
CA ASN A 527 -20.34 35.32 -27.57
C ASN A 527 -21.47 34.55 -26.88
N LEU A 528 -22.53 35.26 -26.48
CA LEU A 528 -23.69 34.69 -25.76
C LEU A 528 -23.28 33.95 -24.47
N PRO A 529 -22.70 34.65 -23.49
CA PRO A 529 -22.23 34.03 -22.25
C PRO A 529 -23.38 33.35 -21.48
N GLU A 530 -23.17 32.12 -21.05
CA GLU A 530 -24.07 31.44 -20.12
C GLU A 530 -23.73 31.84 -18.67
N PRO A 531 -24.72 31.87 -17.76
CA PRO A 531 -24.46 32.10 -16.34
C PRO A 531 -23.55 31.02 -15.73
N GLY A 532 -22.48 31.44 -15.07
CA GLY A 532 -21.46 30.56 -14.51
C GLY A 532 -20.17 31.31 -14.21
N LYS A 533 -19.09 30.57 -13.94
CA LYS A 533 -17.77 31.12 -13.65
C LYS A 533 -16.86 30.99 -14.86
N PHE A 534 -16.24 32.08 -15.28
CA PHE A 534 -15.17 32.08 -16.26
C PHE A 534 -13.82 32.21 -15.56
N SER A 535 -12.83 31.45 -16.00
CA SER A 535 -11.46 31.55 -15.50
C SER A 535 -10.48 31.45 -16.66
N VAL A 536 -9.23 31.83 -16.42
CA VAL A 536 -8.16 31.70 -17.41
C VAL A 536 -6.99 30.97 -16.78
N THR A 537 -6.55 29.91 -17.45
CA THR A 537 -5.30 29.20 -17.13
C THR A 537 -4.29 29.45 -18.25
N CYS A 538 -3.02 29.15 -18.03
CA CYS A 538 -2.00 29.30 -19.06
C CYS A 538 -1.02 28.13 -19.06
N SER A 539 -0.50 27.78 -20.24
CA SER A 539 0.64 26.90 -20.38
C SER A 539 1.90 27.75 -20.41
N THR A 540 2.74 27.64 -19.38
CA THR A 540 3.89 28.54 -19.18
C THR A 540 5.10 27.83 -18.58
N ARG A 541 6.29 28.36 -18.90
CA ARG A 541 7.54 28.01 -18.22
C ARG A 541 7.84 28.91 -17.03
N SER A 542 7.09 30.00 -16.85
CA SER A 542 7.22 30.82 -15.64
C SER A 542 6.69 30.05 -14.43
N ARG A 543 7.41 30.15 -13.32
CA ARG A 543 7.16 29.41 -12.09
C ARG A 543 6.98 30.40 -10.95
N GLU A 544 6.13 30.07 -9.99
CA GLU A 544 6.05 30.76 -8.71
C GLU A 544 6.08 29.77 -7.56
N ARG A 545 6.49 30.23 -6.38
CA ARG A 545 6.36 29.46 -5.16
C ARG A 545 4.93 29.56 -4.66
N TYR A 546 4.34 28.42 -4.36
CA TYR A 546 3.02 28.31 -3.77
C TYR A 546 3.13 27.61 -2.42
N SER A 547 2.52 28.22 -1.41
CA SER A 547 2.49 27.69 -0.05
C SER A 547 1.04 27.48 0.40
N GLY A 548 0.82 26.45 1.19
CA GLY A 548 -0.49 26.11 1.72
C GLY A 548 -0.38 25.15 2.90
N SER A 549 -1.53 24.55 3.25
CA SER A 549 -1.59 23.48 4.23
C SER A 549 -2.48 22.35 3.72
N VAL A 550 -2.18 21.15 4.20
CA VAL A 550 -2.97 19.93 4.04
C VAL A 550 -3.26 19.37 5.44
N ASN A 551 -4.31 18.57 5.56
CA ASN A 551 -4.67 17.83 6.77
C ASN A 551 -5.21 16.45 6.35
N TYR A 552 -5.50 15.57 7.30
CA TYR A 552 -6.01 14.20 7.14
C TYR A 552 -6.56 13.85 5.74
N LEU A 553 -5.80 13.02 5.01
CA LEU A 553 -6.07 12.45 3.68
C LEU A 553 -6.04 13.43 2.49
N ASP A 554 -5.70 14.69 2.72
CA ASP A 554 -5.48 15.62 1.63
C ASP A 554 -4.29 15.18 0.77
N CYS A 555 -4.55 15.06 -0.52
CA CYS A 555 -3.57 14.68 -1.53
C CYS A 555 -3.73 15.55 -2.78
N LEU A 556 -2.77 16.45 -3.01
CA LEU A 556 -2.82 17.48 -4.05
C LEU A 556 -1.75 17.23 -5.11
N VAL A 557 -2.08 17.54 -6.37
CA VAL A 557 -1.15 17.53 -7.48
C VAL A 557 -1.24 18.89 -8.18
N PHE A 558 -0.10 19.51 -8.42
CA PHE A 558 0.00 20.77 -9.12
C PHE A 558 0.81 20.59 -10.40
N SER A 559 0.24 20.98 -11.54
CA SER A 559 1.03 21.07 -12.76
C SER A 559 2.03 22.22 -12.64
N GLN A 560 3.27 21.92 -12.99
CA GLN A 560 4.27 22.95 -13.16
C GLN A 560 4.10 23.60 -14.54
N ARG A 561 3.56 22.94 -15.57
CA ARG A 561 3.40 23.52 -16.91
C ARG A 561 2.11 24.31 -17.12
N THR A 562 1.01 23.86 -16.52
CA THR A 562 -0.30 24.48 -16.67
C THR A 562 -0.70 25.16 -15.37
N SER A 563 -0.99 26.46 -15.42
CA SER A 563 -1.33 27.19 -14.21
C SER A 563 -2.72 26.86 -13.71
N ARG A 564 -2.89 26.79 -12.39
CA ARG A 564 -4.22 26.73 -11.76
C ARG A 564 -5.00 28.03 -11.96
N PRO A 565 -6.35 28.00 -12.00
CA PRO A 565 -7.13 29.22 -11.86
C PRO A 565 -6.98 29.75 -10.42
N VAL A 566 -6.92 31.07 -10.27
CA VAL A 566 -6.88 31.75 -8.95
C VAL A 566 -7.89 32.89 -8.83
N GLU A 567 -8.52 33.24 -9.95
CA GLU A 567 -9.49 34.31 -10.10
C GLU A 567 -10.58 33.84 -11.06
N HIS A 568 -11.81 34.24 -10.77
CA HIS A 568 -13.00 33.87 -11.52
C HIS A 568 -13.84 35.10 -11.80
N ILE A 569 -14.43 35.13 -12.99
CA ILE A 569 -15.49 36.07 -13.35
C ILE A 569 -16.81 35.33 -13.23
N LEU A 570 -17.62 35.67 -12.23
CA LEU A 570 -18.99 35.19 -12.12
C LEU A 570 -19.90 36.04 -13.02
N PHE A 571 -20.54 35.39 -13.98
CA PHE A 571 -21.58 35.97 -14.81
C PHE A 571 -22.95 35.46 -14.36
N THR A 572 -23.87 36.35 -13.98
CA THR A 572 -25.20 35.98 -13.49
C THR A 572 -26.29 36.07 -14.57
N LYS A 573 -27.45 35.49 -14.31
CA LYS A 573 -28.63 35.57 -15.20
C LYS A 573 -29.10 37.00 -15.45
N GLU A 574 -28.86 37.89 -14.50
CA GLU A 574 -29.20 39.32 -14.56
C GLU A 574 -28.18 40.14 -15.35
N GLY A 575 -27.13 39.50 -15.90
CA GLY A 575 -26.04 40.18 -16.59
C GLY A 575 -25.05 40.86 -15.65
N THR A 576 -25.02 40.46 -14.37
CA THR A 576 -24.04 40.99 -13.41
C THR A 576 -22.71 40.29 -13.61
N VAL A 577 -21.63 41.06 -13.57
CA VAL A 577 -20.24 40.58 -13.69
C VAL A 577 -19.53 40.87 -12.37
N LEU A 578 -19.10 39.82 -11.67
CA LEU A 578 -18.36 39.92 -10.41
C LEU A 578 -17.00 39.25 -10.58
N ASN A 579 -15.93 39.90 -10.10
CA ASN A 579 -14.62 39.28 -9.97
C ASN A 579 -14.54 38.66 -8.56
N GLU A 580 -14.36 37.35 -8.52
CA GLU A 580 -14.13 36.56 -7.31
C GLU A 580 -12.69 36.06 -7.33
N LYS A 581 -11.97 36.23 -6.22
CA LYS A 581 -10.72 35.51 -6.01
C LYS A 581 -11.07 34.12 -5.49
N GLU A 582 -10.30 33.13 -5.91
CA GLU A 582 -10.42 31.79 -5.32
C GLU A 582 -10.01 31.87 -3.86
N GLU A 583 -10.98 31.76 -2.95
CA GLU A 583 -10.71 31.71 -1.52
C GLU A 583 -10.25 30.31 -1.14
N ALA A 584 -9.22 30.23 -0.30
CA ALA A 584 -8.82 28.95 0.27
C ALA A 584 -10.00 28.38 1.07
N VAL A 585 -10.36 27.12 0.80
CA VAL A 585 -11.35 26.41 1.60
C VAL A 585 -10.87 26.43 3.05
N THR A 586 -11.71 26.93 3.95
CA THR A 586 -11.37 26.92 5.38
C THR A 586 -11.46 25.49 5.87
N ASP A 587 -10.31 24.90 6.21
CA ASP A 587 -10.27 23.60 6.86
C ASP A 587 -10.87 23.71 8.27
N THR A 588 -11.88 22.89 8.53
CA THR A 588 -12.59 22.83 9.82
C THR A 588 -12.14 21.66 10.69
N ARG A 589 -11.25 20.79 10.18
CA ARG A 589 -10.65 19.68 10.94
C ARG A 589 -9.70 20.21 12.01
N PRO A 590 -9.44 19.44 13.08
CA PRO A 590 -8.46 19.80 14.11
C PRO A 590 -7.07 20.08 13.52
N GLU A 591 -6.35 21.07 14.06
CA GLU A 591 -4.96 21.34 13.65
C GLU A 591 -3.96 20.31 14.20
N SER A 592 -4.32 19.60 15.26
CA SER A 592 -3.53 18.53 15.87
C SER A 592 -4.43 17.60 16.69
N GLN A 593 -4.05 16.33 16.81
CA GLN A 593 -4.76 15.34 17.61
C GLN A 593 -3.80 14.62 18.58
N GLN A 594 -4.13 14.64 19.88
CA GLN A 594 -3.39 13.87 20.88
C GLN A 594 -4.04 12.50 21.06
N ILE A 595 -3.28 11.43 20.84
CA ILE A 595 -3.77 10.04 20.97
C ILE A 595 -3.41 9.37 22.30
N TYR A 596 -2.31 9.81 22.92
CA TYR A 596 -1.87 9.33 24.22
C TYR A 596 -0.95 10.37 24.91
N PRO A 597 -1.06 10.57 26.24
CA PRO A 597 -2.18 10.13 27.07
C PRO A 597 -3.45 10.95 26.77
N ASP A 598 -4.60 10.29 26.82
CA ASP A 598 -5.91 10.96 26.73
C ASP A 598 -6.54 11.06 28.13
N TYR A 599 -6.87 12.29 28.53
CA TYR A 599 -7.54 12.62 29.79
C TYR A 599 -8.99 13.07 29.59
N SER A 600 -9.54 12.87 28.40
CA SER A 600 -10.94 13.15 28.11
C SER A 600 -11.86 12.42 29.09
N GLY A 601 -12.78 13.17 29.70
CA GLY A 601 -13.72 12.65 30.70
C GLY A 601 -13.17 12.51 32.13
N VAL A 602 -11.90 12.85 32.40
CA VAL A 602 -11.35 12.89 33.76
C VAL A 602 -11.88 14.11 34.52
N PRO A 603 -12.54 13.95 35.68
CA PRO A 603 -12.92 15.10 36.50
C PRO A 603 -11.68 15.81 37.06
N ASP A 604 -11.68 17.15 37.10
CA ASP A 604 -10.54 17.98 37.55
C ASP A 604 -9.89 17.51 38.86
N GLN A 605 -10.70 17.08 39.83
CA GLN A 605 -10.26 16.59 41.14
C GLN A 605 -9.45 15.29 41.09
N PHE A 606 -9.53 14.54 40.00
CA PHE A 606 -8.84 13.27 39.78
C PHE A 606 -7.72 13.36 38.73
N GLN A 607 -7.47 14.55 38.16
CA GLN A 607 -6.45 14.77 37.12
C GLN A 607 -5.07 14.21 37.53
N ARG A 608 -4.62 14.53 38.74
CA ARG A 608 -3.34 14.04 39.28
C ARG A 608 -3.30 12.52 39.43
N LEU A 609 -4.42 11.89 39.78
CA LEU A 609 -4.48 10.42 39.90
C LEU A 609 -4.37 9.77 38.52
N ALA A 610 -5.06 10.34 37.53
CA ALA A 610 -4.96 9.90 36.15
C ALA A 610 -3.52 9.98 35.64
N GLU A 611 -2.83 11.11 35.87
CA GLU A 611 -1.41 11.29 35.52
C GLU A 611 -0.50 10.25 36.18
N GLU A 612 -0.72 9.96 37.47
CA GLU A 612 0.08 8.96 38.18
C GLU A 612 -0.18 7.52 37.68
N VAL A 613 -1.43 7.18 37.32
CA VAL A 613 -1.77 5.89 36.69
C VAL A 613 -1.18 5.78 35.29
N THR A 614 -1.25 6.86 34.49
CA THR A 614 -0.57 6.95 33.19
C THR A 614 0.93 6.68 33.33
N GLY A 615 1.59 7.25 34.35
CA GLY A 615 3.01 6.95 34.61
C GLY A 615 3.28 5.46 34.93
N ALA A 616 2.32 4.76 35.55
CA ALA A 616 2.43 3.31 35.77
C ALA A 616 2.19 2.49 34.48
N LEU A 617 1.35 2.99 33.56
CA LEU A 617 1.20 2.44 32.22
C LEU A 617 2.47 2.62 31.37
N ASP A 618 3.12 3.77 31.46
CA ASP A 618 4.41 4.01 30.79
C ASP A 618 5.49 3.07 31.32
N GLU A 619 5.51 2.82 32.64
CA GLU A 619 6.38 1.82 33.26
C GLU A 619 6.07 0.39 32.75
N PHE A 620 4.79 0.07 32.54
CA PHE A 620 4.37 -1.19 31.93
C PHE A 620 4.93 -1.33 30.51
N LYS A 621 4.76 -0.32 29.66
CA LYS A 621 5.34 -0.29 28.30
C LYS A 621 6.84 -0.51 28.34
N ASN A 622 7.56 0.29 29.13
CA ASN A 622 9.01 0.19 29.23
C ASN A 622 9.48 -1.20 29.69
N ALA A 623 8.79 -1.81 30.65
CA ALA A 623 9.11 -3.16 31.12
C ALA A 623 8.80 -4.23 30.08
N TYR A 624 7.70 -4.07 29.32
CA TYR A 624 7.30 -4.99 28.27
C TYR A 624 8.26 -4.96 27.07
N GLU A 625 8.59 -3.76 26.56
CA GLU A 625 9.45 -3.59 25.38
C GLU A 625 10.91 -3.92 25.66
N SER A 626 11.36 -3.75 26.90
CA SER A 626 12.68 -4.26 27.36
C SER A 626 12.67 -5.75 27.71
N MET A 627 11.52 -6.43 27.56
CA MET A 627 11.33 -7.86 27.85
C MET A 627 11.71 -8.24 29.29
N ASP A 628 11.62 -7.29 30.24
CA ASP A 628 11.90 -7.51 31.65
C ASP A 628 10.64 -8.03 32.37
N TRP A 629 10.41 -9.34 32.27
CA TRP A 629 9.25 -9.98 32.92
C TRP A 629 9.21 -9.75 34.44
N LYS A 630 10.35 -9.52 35.11
CA LYS A 630 10.37 -9.29 36.57
C LYS A 630 9.85 -7.91 36.90
N ARG A 631 10.31 -6.89 36.17
CA ARG A 631 9.83 -5.50 36.27
C ARG A 631 8.35 -5.43 35.92
N LEU A 632 7.93 -6.13 34.86
CA LEU A 632 6.53 -6.22 34.47
C LEU A 632 5.67 -6.89 35.57
N THR A 633 6.11 -8.03 36.11
CA THR A 633 5.43 -8.70 37.24
C THR A 633 5.38 -7.83 38.51
N ALA A 634 6.33 -6.91 38.69
CA ALA A 634 6.35 -6.00 39.84
C ALA A 634 5.26 -4.93 39.78
N LEU A 635 4.66 -4.67 38.61
CA LEU A 635 3.51 -3.78 38.44
C LEU A 635 2.19 -4.43 38.86
N TYR A 636 2.14 -5.75 38.97
CA TYR A 636 0.96 -6.46 39.47
C TYR A 636 0.98 -6.49 41.00
N ASP A 637 -0.17 -6.23 41.61
CA ASP A 637 -0.35 -6.29 43.06
C ASP A 637 -0.20 -7.73 43.58
N PRO A 638 0.38 -7.96 44.77
CA PRO A 638 0.42 -9.29 45.37
C PRO A 638 -0.96 -9.95 45.53
N ALA A 639 -2.03 -9.15 45.65
CA ALA A 639 -3.42 -9.61 45.69
C ALA A 639 -4.11 -9.61 44.31
N TYR A 640 -3.35 -9.56 43.21
CA TYR A 640 -3.92 -9.63 41.87
C TYR A 640 -4.67 -10.95 41.65
N GLU A 641 -5.88 -10.84 41.09
CA GLU A 641 -6.72 -11.93 40.64
C GLU A 641 -7.61 -11.46 39.48
N ASP A 642 -7.52 -12.12 38.32
CA ASP A 642 -8.35 -11.80 37.15
C ASP A 642 -9.70 -12.54 37.14
N ALA A 643 -10.50 -12.30 36.10
CA ALA A 643 -11.82 -12.92 35.95
C ALA A 643 -11.79 -14.46 35.82
N ASN A 644 -10.65 -15.05 35.47
CA ASN A 644 -10.45 -16.49 35.37
C ASN A 644 -9.88 -17.09 36.68
N GLY A 645 -9.68 -16.27 37.71
CA GLY A 645 -9.07 -16.68 38.98
C GLY A 645 -7.55 -16.81 38.92
N PHE A 646 -6.89 -16.30 37.87
CA PHE A 646 -5.42 -16.35 37.82
C PHE A 646 -4.79 -15.25 38.66
N HIS A 647 -3.77 -15.65 39.42
CA HIS A 647 -3.06 -14.76 40.34
C HIS A 647 -1.73 -14.26 39.78
N ARG A 648 -1.07 -13.36 40.54
CA ARG A 648 0.23 -12.77 40.15
C ARG A 648 1.31 -13.79 39.75
N GLU A 649 1.32 -14.99 40.33
CA GLU A 649 2.27 -16.04 39.96
C GLU A 649 2.08 -16.55 38.53
N TYR A 650 0.82 -16.65 38.08
CA TYR A 650 0.47 -17.04 36.72
C TYR A 650 0.98 -15.99 35.73
N VAL A 651 0.67 -14.71 35.97
CA VAL A 651 1.11 -13.57 35.17
C VAL A 651 2.63 -13.62 34.96
N SER A 652 3.36 -13.87 36.04
CA SER A 652 4.83 -13.96 36.00
C SER A 652 5.34 -15.07 35.08
N ARG A 653 4.72 -16.25 35.14
CA ARG A 653 5.09 -17.40 34.30
C ARG A 653 4.73 -17.15 32.84
N ALA A 654 3.57 -16.56 32.59
CA ALA A 654 3.06 -16.24 31.27
C ALA A 654 3.98 -15.22 30.55
N TRP A 655 4.31 -14.09 31.20
CA TRP A 655 5.25 -13.12 30.62
C TRP A 655 6.64 -13.70 30.38
N LYS A 656 7.14 -14.49 31.34
CA LYS A 656 8.42 -15.18 31.17
C LYS A 656 8.40 -16.15 29.97
N TRP A 657 7.27 -16.80 29.71
CA TRP A 657 7.13 -17.70 28.56
C TRP A 657 7.09 -16.92 27.25
N TRP A 658 6.28 -15.85 27.19
CA TRP A 658 6.19 -14.93 26.05
C TRP A 658 7.56 -14.39 25.64
N PHE A 659 8.29 -13.77 26.56
CA PHE A 659 9.60 -13.18 26.26
C PHE A 659 10.71 -14.20 25.94
N ARG A 660 10.53 -15.48 26.25
CA ARG A 660 11.50 -16.52 25.87
C ARG A 660 11.36 -17.01 24.44
N ARG A 661 10.21 -16.75 23.80
CA ARG A 661 9.87 -17.28 22.48
C ARG A 661 9.86 -16.23 21.39
N ASN A 662 9.93 -14.97 21.79
CA ASN A 662 9.90 -13.83 20.89
C ASN A 662 11.24 -13.12 20.94
N ASN A 663 11.57 -12.44 19.85
CA ASN A 663 12.85 -11.78 19.62
C ASN A 663 12.76 -10.28 19.93
N LYS A 664 11.59 -9.67 19.67
CA LYS A 664 11.30 -8.25 19.92
C LYS A 664 9.85 -8.09 20.39
N CYS A 665 9.55 -7.05 21.17
CA CYS A 665 8.24 -6.80 21.76
C CYS A 665 7.88 -5.32 21.66
N PHE A 666 6.65 -5.00 21.28
CA PHE A 666 6.11 -3.65 21.22
C PHE A 666 4.76 -3.57 21.94
N LEU A 667 4.52 -2.48 22.66
CA LEU A 667 3.24 -2.26 23.31
C LEU A 667 2.55 -1.02 22.76
N LEU A 668 1.43 -1.23 22.07
CA LEU A 668 0.51 -0.15 21.75
C LEU A 668 -0.51 -0.01 22.86
N ARG A 669 -0.81 1.24 23.21
CA ARG A 669 -1.80 1.52 24.23
C ARG A 669 -2.58 2.78 23.88
N GLN A 670 -3.87 2.73 24.09
CA GLN A 670 -4.73 3.90 24.04
C GLN A 670 -5.77 3.81 25.15
N ILE A 671 -5.96 4.92 25.88
CA ILE A 671 -6.97 4.98 26.92
C ILE A 671 -8.32 5.28 26.26
N ARG A 672 -9.29 4.38 26.44
CA ARG A 672 -10.66 4.53 25.91
C ARG A 672 -11.54 5.36 26.83
N ASN A 673 -11.40 5.12 28.14
CA ASN A 673 -12.14 5.84 29.15
C ASN A 673 -11.47 5.70 30.52
N TRP A 674 -11.89 6.57 31.43
CA TRP A 674 -11.54 6.56 32.84
C TRP A 674 -12.79 6.34 33.69
N ASP A 675 -12.64 5.57 34.77
CA ASP A 675 -13.69 5.36 35.77
C ASP A 675 -13.11 5.51 37.19
N PHE A 676 -13.61 6.52 37.90
CA PHE A 676 -13.26 6.87 39.27
C PHE A 676 -14.40 6.60 40.27
N SER A 677 -15.47 5.91 39.84
CA SER A 677 -16.69 5.70 40.65
C SER A 677 -16.41 4.98 41.97
N GLU A 678 -15.41 4.10 42.00
CA GLU A 678 -15.03 3.33 43.19
C GLU A 678 -13.96 4.02 44.06
N TYR A 679 -13.27 5.04 43.54
CA TYR A 679 -12.08 5.60 44.18
C TYR A 679 -12.34 6.11 45.60
N SER A 680 -13.52 6.71 45.84
CA SER A 680 -13.89 7.25 47.16
C SER A 680 -14.09 6.19 48.24
N HIS A 681 -14.29 4.92 47.88
CA HIS A 681 -14.58 3.82 48.82
C HIS A 681 -13.47 2.76 48.86
N SER A 682 -12.78 2.51 47.75
CA SER A 682 -11.78 1.45 47.63
C SER A 682 -10.41 1.92 47.16
N GLU A 683 -10.24 3.22 46.87
CA GLU A 683 -9.02 3.79 46.28
C GLU A 683 -8.63 3.14 44.94
N ILE A 684 -9.61 2.51 44.26
CA ILE A 684 -9.43 1.88 42.95
C ILE A 684 -9.72 2.90 41.85
N VAL A 685 -8.83 2.97 40.88
CA VAL A 685 -9.06 3.67 39.59
C VAL A 685 -9.15 2.62 38.50
N LYS A 686 -10.16 2.72 37.64
CA LYS A 686 -10.28 1.85 36.47
C LYS A 686 -10.07 2.64 35.19
N ASN A 687 -9.49 1.99 34.19
CA ASN A 687 -9.50 2.48 32.82
C ASN A 687 -9.73 1.33 31.85
N MET A 688 -10.46 1.62 30.78
CA MET A 688 -10.51 0.74 29.61
C MET A 688 -9.36 1.13 28.70
N LEU A 689 -8.56 0.15 28.30
CA LEU A 689 -7.40 0.34 27.44
C LEU A 689 -7.57 -0.48 26.18
N PHE A 690 -7.37 0.10 25.01
CA PHE A 690 -6.82 -0.67 23.90
C PHE A 690 -5.38 -1.00 24.29
N LEU A 691 -5.03 -2.28 24.39
CA LEU A 691 -3.73 -2.71 24.88
C LEU A 691 -3.20 -3.84 24.01
N TYR A 692 -2.39 -3.48 23.02
CA TYR A 692 -1.87 -4.39 21.99
C TYR A 692 -0.44 -4.80 22.32
N CYS A 693 -0.29 -5.94 22.99
CA CYS A 693 1.01 -6.53 23.28
C CYS A 693 1.46 -7.34 22.07
N THR A 694 2.24 -6.74 21.19
CA THR A 694 2.77 -7.42 20.01
C THR A 694 4.18 -7.91 20.28
N ALA A 695 4.57 -8.97 19.57
CA ALA A 695 5.92 -9.45 19.56
C ALA A 695 6.26 -10.05 18.20
N VAL A 696 7.54 -10.05 17.88
CA VAL A 696 8.05 -10.64 16.65
C VAL A 696 8.80 -11.90 17.00
N ARG A 697 8.56 -12.96 16.25
CA ARG A 697 9.24 -14.23 16.39
C ARG A 697 9.87 -14.61 15.07
N TRP A 698 11.17 -14.86 15.12
CA TRP A 698 11.87 -15.57 14.05
C TRP A 698 12.68 -16.73 14.59
N ASP A 699 12.43 -17.92 14.05
CA ASP A 699 13.19 -19.13 14.36
C ASP A 699 13.33 -20.10 13.17
N ASP A 700 14.39 -20.90 13.23
CA ASP A 700 14.85 -21.78 12.16
C ASP A 700 14.10 -23.14 12.07
N GLN A 701 12.99 -23.37 12.79
CA GLN A 701 12.42 -24.73 12.93
C GLN A 701 10.92 -24.88 12.62
N PRO A 702 10.52 -25.94 11.87
CA PRO A 702 11.23 -26.66 10.82
C PRO A 702 11.09 -26.02 9.42
N PHE A 703 10.37 -24.90 9.31
CA PHE A 703 10.07 -24.24 8.03
C PHE A 703 10.58 -22.79 7.93
N GLY A 704 11.26 -22.28 8.96
CA GLY A 704 11.50 -20.85 9.11
C GLY A 704 10.18 -20.15 9.44
N TYR A 705 10.02 -19.68 10.67
CA TYR A 705 8.92 -18.76 10.98
C TYR A 705 9.51 -17.37 11.07
N ASP A 706 8.90 -16.39 10.40
CA ASP A 706 9.09 -14.96 10.62
C ASP A 706 7.70 -14.33 10.63
N GLY A 707 7.30 -13.78 11.78
CA GLY A 707 5.95 -13.28 11.93
C GLY A 707 5.72 -12.47 13.20
N ILE A 708 4.67 -11.66 13.12
CA ILE A 708 4.15 -10.87 14.23
C ILE A 708 3.08 -11.70 14.95
N VAL A 709 3.22 -11.82 16.26
CA VAL A 709 2.24 -12.40 17.17
C VAL A 709 1.71 -11.33 18.11
N ARG A 710 0.48 -11.51 18.61
CA ARG A 710 -0.17 -10.55 19.51
C ARG A 710 -0.94 -11.21 20.64
N ILE A 711 -1.05 -10.48 21.74
CA ILE A 711 -2.08 -10.66 22.77
C ILE A 711 -2.60 -9.27 23.22
N PRO A 712 -3.87 -9.15 23.61
CA PRO A 712 -4.86 -10.20 23.54
C PRO A 712 -5.36 -10.42 22.09
N ARG A 713 -5.89 -11.63 21.83
CA ARG A 713 -6.35 -12.06 20.49
C ARG A 713 -7.85 -11.90 20.27
N HIS A 714 -8.59 -11.34 21.23
CA HIS A 714 -10.00 -11.02 20.99
C HIS A 714 -10.15 -9.75 20.15
N LYS A 715 -11.27 -9.67 19.42
CA LYS A 715 -11.63 -8.52 18.59
C LYS A 715 -11.54 -7.22 19.41
N GLY A 716 -10.82 -6.24 18.87
CA GLY A 716 -10.61 -4.93 19.51
C GLY A 716 -9.50 -4.83 20.55
N ALA A 717 -8.99 -5.95 21.06
CA ALA A 717 -7.90 -5.98 22.04
C ALA A 717 -8.06 -5.03 23.26
N GLU A 718 -9.29 -4.81 23.69
CA GLU A 718 -9.59 -3.95 24.84
C GLU A 718 -9.51 -4.71 26.16
N VAL A 719 -8.88 -4.09 27.17
CA VAL A 719 -8.67 -4.64 28.51
C VAL A 719 -9.02 -3.58 29.55
N GLN A 720 -9.96 -3.89 30.44
CA GLN A 720 -10.22 -3.06 31.61
C GLN A 720 -9.15 -3.33 32.67
N CYS A 721 -8.40 -2.31 33.05
CA CYS A 721 -7.38 -2.40 34.10
C CYS A 721 -7.86 -1.69 35.36
N SER A 722 -7.79 -2.38 36.50
CA SER A 722 -8.08 -1.82 37.82
C SER A 722 -6.78 -1.59 38.57
N TRP A 723 -6.56 -0.36 39.01
CA TRP A 723 -5.34 0.11 39.64
C TRP A 723 -5.59 0.46 41.10
N ILE A 724 -4.63 0.11 41.96
CA ILE A 724 -4.63 0.48 43.37
C ILE A 724 -3.27 1.04 43.76
N LYS A 725 -3.25 2.03 44.65
CA LYS A 725 -2.00 2.61 45.16
C LYS A 725 -1.61 1.93 46.46
N LYS A 726 -0.50 1.18 46.46
CA LYS A 726 0.09 0.59 47.67
C LYS A 726 1.56 0.97 47.80
N GLU A 727 1.97 1.33 49.01
CA GLU A 727 3.36 1.74 49.30
C GLU A 727 3.84 2.88 48.39
N GLY A 728 2.93 3.80 48.05
CA GLY A 728 3.21 4.94 47.17
C GLY A 728 3.33 4.60 45.68
N ARG A 729 3.08 3.35 45.26
CA ARG A 729 3.14 2.92 43.86
C ARG A 729 1.77 2.42 43.38
N TRP A 730 1.42 2.79 42.16
CA TRP A 730 0.25 2.22 41.48
C TRP A 730 0.56 0.82 40.98
N ARG A 731 -0.38 -0.10 41.20
CA ARG A 731 -0.27 -1.52 40.85
C ARG A 731 -1.57 -2.03 40.22
N LEU A 732 -1.44 -2.92 39.25
CA LEU A 732 -2.56 -3.65 38.65
C LEU A 732 -3.13 -4.62 39.69
N LEU A 733 -4.38 -4.36 40.10
CA LEU A 733 -5.16 -5.24 40.97
C LEU A 733 -5.94 -6.27 40.15
N LYS A 734 -6.41 -5.90 38.96
CA LYS A 734 -7.22 -6.76 38.09
C LYS A 734 -7.12 -6.33 36.63
N THR A 735 -7.18 -7.30 35.72
CA THR A 735 -7.38 -7.08 34.27
C THR A 735 -8.56 -7.92 33.79
N GLU A 736 -9.42 -7.34 32.94
CA GLU A 736 -10.54 -8.06 32.33
C GLU A 736 -10.60 -7.76 30.82
N PRO A 737 -10.39 -8.77 29.93
CA PRO A 737 -10.01 -10.15 30.23
C PRO A 737 -8.60 -10.28 30.85
N SER A 738 -8.20 -11.51 31.20
CA SER A 738 -6.87 -11.81 31.76
C SER A 738 -5.75 -11.36 30.82
N LEU A 739 -4.81 -10.53 31.31
CA LEU A 739 -3.62 -10.14 30.57
C LEU A 739 -2.37 -10.33 31.44
N PRO A 740 -1.44 -11.22 31.04
CA PRO A 740 -1.42 -12.03 29.82
C PRO A 740 -2.35 -13.26 29.91
N ASN A 741 -2.67 -13.87 28.76
CA ASN A 741 -3.42 -15.13 28.69
C ASN A 741 -2.55 -16.24 28.07
N LEU A 742 -2.20 -17.29 28.82
CA LEU A 742 -1.40 -18.42 28.34
C LEU A 742 -2.07 -19.20 27.22
N GLU A 743 -3.40 -19.32 27.21
CA GLU A 743 -4.12 -20.01 26.13
C GLU A 743 -3.84 -19.32 24.79
N GLU A 744 -3.90 -17.98 24.77
CA GLU A 744 -3.61 -17.16 23.60
C GLU A 744 -2.12 -17.17 23.22
N ILE A 745 -1.23 -17.21 24.22
CA ILE A 745 0.22 -17.32 24.02
C ILE A 745 0.60 -18.69 23.41
N LEU A 746 -0.07 -19.77 23.80
CA LEU A 746 0.24 -21.13 23.35
C LEU A 746 -0.37 -21.47 21.98
N TRP A 747 -1.22 -20.59 21.44
CA TRP A 747 -1.85 -20.80 20.14
C TRP A 747 -0.83 -20.63 19.00
N ASN A 748 -0.63 -21.71 18.23
CA ASN A 748 0.45 -21.82 17.22
C ASN A 748 0.07 -21.34 15.80
N SER A 749 -1.14 -20.83 15.56
CA SER A 749 -1.54 -20.32 14.23
C SER A 749 -1.47 -18.79 14.14
N ARG A 750 -1.36 -18.32 12.88
CA ARG A 750 -1.42 -16.94 12.30
C ARG A 750 -2.35 -15.96 13.05
N PRO A 751 -2.33 -14.64 12.77
CA PRO A 751 -3.24 -13.65 13.38
C PRO A 751 -4.70 -13.84 12.92
N MET A 752 -5.26 -15.02 13.16
CA MET A 752 -6.68 -15.31 13.06
C MET A 752 -7.23 -15.18 14.47
N ASP A 753 -8.25 -14.34 14.61
CA ASP A 753 -9.01 -14.22 15.84
C ASP A 753 -9.58 -15.59 16.26
N LYS A 754 -9.72 -15.79 17.57
CA LYS A 754 -10.44 -16.94 18.10
C LYS A 754 -11.92 -16.76 17.77
N GLU A 755 -12.49 -17.56 16.86
CA GLU A 755 -13.95 -17.58 16.61
C GLU A 755 -14.76 -18.18 17.78
N GLU A 756 -14.11 -18.66 18.84
CA GLU A 756 -14.80 -19.26 19.97
C GLU A 756 -15.17 -18.23 21.04
N LYS A 757 -16.45 -18.22 21.42
CA LYS A 757 -16.93 -17.66 22.70
C LYS A 757 -16.03 -18.20 23.81
N LEU A 758 -15.41 -17.31 24.58
CA LEU A 758 -14.76 -17.63 25.85
C LEU A 758 -15.70 -18.50 26.69
N VAL A 759 -15.51 -19.82 26.65
CA VAL A 759 -16.06 -20.70 27.66
C VAL A 759 -15.01 -20.69 28.76
N PRO A 760 -15.32 -20.15 29.95
CA PRO A 760 -14.39 -20.23 31.07
C PRO A 760 -13.99 -21.69 31.23
N SER A 761 -12.69 -21.95 31.30
CA SER A 761 -12.19 -23.26 31.67
C SER A 761 -12.77 -23.60 33.04
N LEU A 762 -13.78 -24.47 33.05
CA LEU A 762 -14.08 -25.28 34.21
C LEU A 762 -12.92 -26.28 34.30
N ASP A 763 -12.01 -26.04 35.25
CA ASP A 763 -11.14 -27.10 35.75
C ASP A 763 -12.03 -28.25 36.26
N GLU A 764 -11.89 -29.44 35.66
CA GLU A 764 -12.07 -30.71 36.37
C GLU A 764 -10.71 -31.32 36.70
#